data_AF-A0A2D0R7K5-F1
#
_entry.id   AF-A0A2D0R7K5-F1
#
_cell.length_a   1.000
_cell.length_b   1.000
_cell.length_c   1.000
_cell.angle_alpha   90.00
_cell.angle_beta   90.00
_cell.angle_gamma   90.00
#
_symmetry.space_group_name_H-M   'P 1'
#
loop_
_entity.id
_entity.type
_entity.pdbx_description
1 polymer ?
#
loop_
_entity_poly.entity_id
_entity_poly.type
_entity_poly.pdbx_seq_one_letter_code
_entity_poly.pdbx_strand_id
1 'polypeptide(L)'
;MANVVLSEFLSEIGWDQNFAIPVLNAENKAIEDEVQRKQKELANVENKESQHKERNSAVTEHLKDVQQGRTHTQALCRAVEKQSESELHFNALAKRETGRLLQEISQLENELISLREKKNSQENCIFRDTQKIEELMGQLNWDQQALNAWLEELARKDEDTMAIIKYAQQDESRIRELTLSMEKLTLEAKQKRKTLDNEVTETIMAQVALEKTVEMVQQAHVERQELISQWENSIKQMRKKDQDLQQCALLLEEMNQGLRERKALIKEKQNFLVNEVENNKDCEKKIAAVERQANRLRQQFQEEESNCARLQDELVSLKGRLDHTATDLEAKRSHLASIKKDINDKMAKLEDVQQYNIALEEKQQVVTKEVLSVEERAAQMEQLHRDQEKHLKEIDAQLQREHKVLFQKKQELQTLWATKKNVLVDISGNRVALSSLDKRFSKLDQNALKQQENISSQDFQIQFMEGKMARLSGNLNKEEKQVLEKQVSELSEALEEKKKADALLAAQLKKLQNDIRCVRKENEKTGAEKRDLTTKIEELNLVDDTLDKDLKKQLLKKQDSIVENNILQLEVKRHRNMLYDKTDGVLSLEKRKLQLQTAMKERQQEICVHRDMHTKQLKITEQEMQGLRAHLHERLSKVDKMKKKYEIITFSMAAPEGEGDNSQAYYIIKAAQEKEELQRKGDDLDAEIRKAEKENKALENTMHLFNNHNSSYRKSFIKVTDSSPEYQEKLNLEEQKRAADEKLKFKRRQIRELQENTEVMSSSLNSLQQEEATQTKRNADLQACIVSLKKELITQQEKLDRATKQSSKLTKEIRSTKNTTEETFEERDIKLKELKDSKKATNKMLLEVMEQYPELQATLQMYFMQRGLSLPSYTSTPSSRSSKLSSASSSVSLRSSRSSGSSADSSARSSAVHSPSVKTVELGLGLPVSSTLLPQSPSSDRSRSSDSSRSSNSSRSSNLKSP
;
A
#
# COMPACT_ATOMS: atom_id res chain seq x y z
N MET A 1 89.98 -58.87 -95.37
CA MET A 1 90.51 -59.59 -96.55
C MET A 1 91.99 -59.83 -96.32
N ALA A 2 92.37 -61.04 -95.91
CA ALA A 2 93.78 -61.42 -95.65
C ALA A 2 94.00 -62.92 -95.92
N ASN A 3 93.07 -63.75 -95.46
CA ASN A 3 93.12 -65.21 -95.62
C ASN A 3 93.03 -65.73 -97.07
N VAL A 4 92.70 -64.88 -98.05
CA VAL A 4 92.66 -65.29 -99.48
C VAL A 4 94.08 -65.38 -100.04
N VAL A 5 94.88 -64.33 -99.87
CA VAL A 5 96.26 -64.25 -100.38
C VAL A 5 97.16 -65.32 -99.76
N LEU A 6 96.96 -65.65 -98.48
CA LEU A 6 97.69 -66.73 -97.83
C LEU A 6 97.31 -68.12 -98.40
N SER A 7 96.05 -68.31 -98.80
CA SER A 7 95.58 -69.54 -99.43
C SER A 7 96.13 -69.72 -100.84
N GLU A 8 96.23 -68.66 -101.63
CA GLU A 8 96.81 -68.70 -102.97
C GLU A 8 98.32 -68.99 -102.89
N PHE A 9 99.06 -68.29 -102.03
CA PHE A 9 100.51 -68.47 -101.87
C PHE A 9 100.91 -69.87 -101.35
N LEU A 10 100.09 -70.48 -100.48
CA LEU A 10 100.30 -71.87 -100.04
C LEU A 10 99.98 -72.89 -101.16
N SER A 11 99.10 -72.56 -102.10
CA SER A 11 98.80 -73.42 -103.26
C SER A 11 99.90 -73.39 -104.33
N GLU A 12 100.55 -72.24 -104.56
CA GLU A 12 101.67 -72.14 -105.53
C GLU A 12 102.93 -72.89 -105.08
N ILE A 13 103.12 -73.09 -103.77
CA ILE A 13 104.28 -73.81 -103.20
C ILE A 13 104.08 -75.34 -103.21
N GLY A 14 102.84 -75.83 -103.38
CA GLY A 14 102.57 -77.25 -103.66
C GLY A 14 102.82 -78.23 -102.51
N TRP A 15 102.76 -77.77 -101.25
CA TRP A 15 103.00 -78.60 -100.06
C TRP A 15 101.69 -79.08 -99.42
N ASP A 16 101.02 -80.01 -100.10
CA ASP A 16 99.77 -80.61 -99.64
C ASP A 16 100.02 -81.75 -98.62
N GLN A 17 99.09 -81.97 -97.68
CA GLN A 17 99.30 -82.78 -96.47
C GLN A 17 99.19 -84.32 -96.70
N ASN A 18 99.86 -84.86 -97.72
CA ASN A 18 99.79 -86.30 -98.05
C ASN A 18 101.13 -86.89 -98.54
N PHE A 19 102.16 -86.91 -97.68
CA PHE A 19 103.35 -87.74 -97.92
C PHE A 19 103.60 -88.76 -96.80
N ALA A 20 103.14 -89.99 -97.03
CA ALA A 20 103.31 -91.10 -96.10
C ALA A 20 104.79 -91.50 -95.97
N ILE A 21 105.33 -91.45 -94.76
CA ILE A 21 106.64 -92.05 -94.44
C ILE A 21 106.43 -93.58 -94.31
N PRO A 22 107.17 -94.44 -95.04
CA PRO A 22 106.98 -95.89 -94.97
C PRO A 22 107.13 -96.45 -93.56
N VAL A 23 106.03 -96.93 -93.00
CA VAL A 23 105.93 -97.43 -91.62
C VAL A 23 106.35 -98.90 -91.55
N LEU A 24 107.34 -99.22 -90.71
CA LEU A 24 107.93 -100.56 -90.60
C LEU A 24 107.15 -101.57 -89.73
N ASN A 25 106.00 -101.21 -89.14
CA ASN A 25 105.17 -102.10 -88.33
C ASN A 25 103.68 -101.69 -88.36
N ALA A 26 102.78 -102.68 -88.24
CA ALA A 26 101.34 -102.49 -88.48
C ALA A 26 100.60 -101.62 -87.44
N GLU A 27 101.04 -101.64 -86.17
CA GLU A 27 100.36 -100.94 -85.06
C GLU A 27 100.24 -99.43 -85.29
N ASN A 28 101.30 -98.82 -85.82
CA ASN A 28 101.36 -97.38 -86.06
C ASN A 28 100.33 -96.89 -87.09
N LYS A 29 99.89 -97.75 -88.03
CA LYS A 29 98.86 -97.39 -89.01
C LYS A 29 97.46 -97.28 -88.38
N ALA A 30 97.16 -98.13 -87.41
CA ALA A 30 95.88 -98.06 -86.67
C ALA A 30 95.78 -96.77 -85.83
N ILE A 31 96.92 -96.26 -85.34
CA ILE A 31 97.00 -94.99 -84.61
C ILE A 31 96.72 -93.80 -85.55
N GLU A 32 97.19 -93.85 -86.80
CA GLU A 32 96.97 -92.80 -87.81
C GLU A 32 95.47 -92.68 -88.20
N ASP A 33 94.78 -93.80 -88.42
CA ASP A 33 93.33 -93.85 -88.66
C ASP A 33 92.52 -93.32 -87.44
N GLU A 34 93.02 -93.51 -86.21
CA GLU A 34 92.41 -92.98 -84.99
C GLU A 34 92.59 -91.46 -84.85
N VAL A 35 93.76 -90.91 -85.23
CA VAL A 35 94.00 -89.46 -85.25
C VAL A 35 93.05 -88.76 -86.24
N GLN A 36 92.86 -89.30 -87.45
CA GLN A 36 91.90 -88.73 -88.42
C GLN A 36 90.46 -88.74 -87.90
N ARG A 37 90.07 -89.78 -87.15
CA ARG A 37 88.75 -89.86 -86.50
C ARG A 37 88.58 -88.74 -85.47
N LYS A 38 89.59 -88.51 -84.64
CA LYS A 38 89.58 -87.46 -83.60
C LYS A 38 89.56 -86.04 -84.18
N GLN A 39 90.24 -85.80 -85.31
CA GLN A 39 90.15 -84.52 -86.01
C GLN A 39 88.71 -84.20 -86.48
N LYS A 40 87.97 -85.19 -86.99
CA LYS A 40 86.56 -85.03 -87.40
C LYS A 40 85.60 -84.82 -86.23
N GLU A 41 85.89 -85.40 -85.05
CA GLU A 41 85.16 -85.10 -83.82
C GLU A 41 85.40 -83.64 -83.37
N LEU A 42 86.64 -83.15 -83.46
CA LEU A 42 87.06 -81.82 -83.00
C LEU A 42 86.34 -80.68 -83.75
N ALA A 43 86.32 -80.72 -85.09
CA ALA A 43 85.59 -79.74 -85.90
C ALA A 43 84.06 -79.73 -85.63
N ASN A 44 83.50 -80.84 -85.17
CA ASN A 44 82.11 -80.97 -84.76
C ASN A 44 81.84 -80.44 -83.33
N VAL A 45 82.88 -80.26 -82.52
CA VAL A 45 82.82 -79.56 -81.22
C VAL A 45 82.98 -78.06 -81.42
N GLU A 46 83.91 -77.60 -82.28
CA GLU A 46 84.09 -76.19 -82.60
C GLU A 46 82.82 -75.55 -83.19
N ASN A 47 82.13 -76.24 -84.10
CA ASN A 47 80.83 -75.81 -84.65
C ASN A 47 79.68 -75.80 -83.62
N LYS A 48 79.83 -76.48 -82.48
CA LYS A 48 78.90 -76.33 -81.35
C LYS A 48 79.30 -75.16 -80.48
N GLU A 49 80.60 -74.97 -80.24
CA GLU A 49 81.13 -73.86 -79.46
C GLU A 49 80.81 -72.50 -80.10
N SER A 50 80.89 -72.37 -81.43
CA SER A 50 80.46 -71.17 -82.16
C SER A 50 78.98 -70.84 -81.93
N GLN A 51 78.07 -71.81 -82.14
CA GLN A 51 76.64 -71.62 -81.85
C GLN A 51 76.36 -71.34 -80.36
N HIS A 52 77.16 -71.88 -79.43
CA HIS A 52 77.03 -71.56 -78.01
C HIS A 52 77.54 -70.15 -77.68
N LYS A 53 78.58 -69.65 -78.38
CA LYS A 53 79.01 -68.25 -78.30
C LYS A 53 77.93 -67.29 -78.82
N GLU A 54 77.34 -67.58 -79.98
CA GLU A 54 76.25 -66.78 -80.56
C GLU A 54 75.01 -66.72 -79.65
N ARG A 55 74.58 -67.87 -79.11
CA ARG A 55 73.50 -67.95 -78.12
C ARG A 55 73.84 -67.16 -76.85
N ASN A 56 75.09 -67.25 -76.36
CA ASN A 56 75.53 -66.45 -75.22
C ASN A 56 75.50 -64.94 -75.53
N SER A 57 75.95 -64.47 -76.70
CA SER A 57 75.85 -63.04 -77.05
C SER A 57 74.40 -62.56 -77.03
N ALA A 58 73.47 -63.27 -77.70
CA ALA A 58 72.06 -62.92 -77.71
C ALA A 58 71.43 -62.92 -76.30
N VAL A 59 71.80 -63.89 -75.45
CA VAL A 59 71.36 -63.92 -74.04
C VAL A 59 71.96 -62.75 -73.24
N THR A 60 73.21 -62.35 -73.49
CA THR A 60 73.79 -61.17 -72.81
C THR A 60 73.19 -59.86 -73.26
N GLU A 61 72.70 -59.75 -74.50
CA GLU A 61 71.99 -58.57 -74.98
C GLU A 61 70.57 -58.49 -74.39
N HIS A 62 69.79 -59.57 -74.47
CA HIS A 62 68.50 -59.66 -73.78
C HIS A 62 68.64 -59.42 -72.26
N LEU A 63 69.75 -59.86 -71.64
CA LEU A 63 70.02 -59.58 -70.22
C LEU A 63 70.35 -58.10 -69.94
N LYS A 64 71.00 -57.37 -70.87
CA LYS A 64 71.12 -55.91 -70.78
C LYS A 64 69.76 -55.24 -70.90
N ASP A 65 68.90 -55.70 -71.82
CA ASP A 65 67.57 -55.12 -72.03
C ASP A 65 66.64 -55.36 -70.84
N VAL A 66 66.68 -56.57 -70.25
CA VAL A 66 65.99 -56.87 -68.98
C VAL A 66 66.57 -56.04 -67.82
N GLN A 67 67.88 -55.80 -67.76
CA GLN A 67 68.47 -54.89 -66.77
C GLN A 67 67.99 -53.44 -66.95
N GLN A 68 67.89 -52.96 -68.20
CA GLN A 68 67.34 -51.64 -68.51
C GLN A 68 65.84 -51.56 -68.17
N GLY A 69 65.04 -52.58 -68.50
CA GLY A 69 63.65 -52.69 -68.07
C GLY A 69 63.52 -52.66 -66.55
N ARG A 70 64.44 -53.30 -65.82
CA ARG A 70 64.48 -53.27 -64.36
C ARG A 70 64.84 -51.89 -63.80
N THR A 71 65.75 -51.12 -64.42
CA THR A 71 66.06 -49.77 -63.95
C THR A 71 64.94 -48.77 -64.24
N HIS A 72 64.26 -48.88 -65.40
CA HIS A 72 63.09 -48.07 -65.72
C HIS A 72 61.90 -48.38 -64.78
N THR A 73 61.58 -49.65 -64.56
CA THR A 73 60.52 -50.04 -63.60
C THR A 73 60.88 -49.64 -62.17
N GLN A 74 62.13 -49.78 -61.74
CA GLN A 74 62.58 -49.30 -60.42
C GLN A 74 62.49 -47.77 -60.29
N ALA A 75 62.75 -47.00 -61.36
CA ALA A 75 62.56 -45.56 -61.36
C ALA A 75 61.07 -45.18 -61.28
N LEU A 76 60.20 -45.92 -61.97
CA LEU A 76 58.75 -45.72 -61.92
C LEU A 76 58.17 -46.08 -60.54
N CYS A 77 58.59 -47.18 -59.92
CA CYS A 77 58.23 -47.49 -58.53
C CYS A 77 58.62 -46.37 -57.58
N ARG A 78 59.85 -45.82 -57.70
CA ARG A 78 60.30 -44.66 -56.91
C ARG A 78 59.51 -43.38 -57.16
N ALA A 79 58.94 -43.20 -58.35
CA ALA A 79 58.05 -42.08 -58.64
C ALA A 79 56.69 -42.28 -57.96
N VAL A 80 56.14 -43.49 -57.99
CA VAL A 80 54.88 -43.87 -57.32
C VAL A 80 55.04 -43.84 -55.79
N GLU A 81 56.17 -44.28 -55.24
CA GLU A 81 56.53 -44.13 -53.82
C GLU A 81 56.47 -42.65 -53.39
N LYS A 82 57.15 -41.76 -54.12
CA LYS A 82 57.12 -40.31 -53.87
C LYS A 82 55.74 -39.69 -54.06
N GLN A 83 54.96 -40.15 -55.04
CA GLN A 83 53.58 -39.71 -55.20
C GLN A 83 52.75 -40.12 -53.97
N SER A 84 52.85 -41.37 -53.52
CA SER A 84 52.19 -41.85 -52.30
C SER A 84 52.64 -41.09 -51.04
N GLU A 85 53.92 -40.74 -50.91
CA GLU A 85 54.41 -39.86 -49.84
C GLU A 85 53.76 -38.48 -49.90
N SER A 86 53.63 -37.90 -51.10
CA SER A 86 52.97 -36.60 -51.28
C SER A 86 51.45 -36.65 -51.02
N GLU A 87 50.76 -37.72 -51.44
CA GLU A 87 49.34 -37.93 -51.17
C GLU A 87 49.08 -38.18 -49.67
N LEU A 88 49.97 -38.92 -48.98
CA LEU A 88 49.94 -39.04 -47.52
C LEU A 88 50.18 -37.69 -46.84
N HIS A 89 51.06 -36.84 -47.37
CA HIS A 89 51.28 -35.48 -46.87
C HIS A 89 50.04 -34.59 -47.07
N PHE A 90 49.43 -34.59 -48.26
CA PHE A 90 48.20 -33.85 -48.53
C PHE A 90 47.02 -34.35 -47.68
N ASN A 91 46.89 -35.67 -47.48
CA ASN A 91 45.91 -36.28 -46.59
C ASN A 91 46.15 -35.86 -45.13
N ALA A 92 47.41 -35.77 -44.68
CA ALA A 92 47.76 -35.25 -43.36
C ALA A 92 47.52 -33.74 -43.21
N LEU A 93 47.70 -32.94 -44.26
CA LEU A 93 47.32 -31.52 -44.28
C LEU A 93 45.79 -31.36 -44.22
N ALA A 94 45.06 -32.07 -45.07
CA ALA A 94 43.59 -32.06 -45.08
C ALA A 94 43.01 -32.49 -43.73
N LYS A 95 43.58 -33.53 -43.09
CA LYS A 95 43.18 -33.95 -41.74
C LYS A 95 43.44 -32.89 -40.68
N ARG A 96 44.58 -32.18 -40.73
CA ARG A 96 44.85 -31.04 -39.84
C ARG A 96 43.87 -29.89 -40.08
N GLU A 97 43.57 -29.58 -41.34
CA GLU A 97 42.61 -28.54 -41.72
C GLU A 97 41.20 -28.89 -41.23
N THR A 98 40.71 -30.11 -41.46
CA THR A 98 39.43 -30.57 -40.89
C THR A 98 39.45 -30.59 -39.36
N GLY A 99 40.60 -30.87 -38.73
CA GLY A 99 40.76 -30.78 -37.28
C GLY A 99 40.65 -29.35 -36.76
N ARG A 100 41.26 -28.38 -37.45
CA ARG A 100 41.14 -26.94 -37.12
C ARG A 100 39.71 -26.45 -37.34
N LEU A 101 39.10 -26.79 -38.48
CA LEU A 101 37.71 -26.44 -38.79
C LEU A 101 36.72 -27.06 -37.79
N LEU A 102 36.93 -28.30 -37.34
CA LEU A 102 36.10 -28.91 -36.29
C LEU A 102 36.29 -28.23 -34.92
N GLN A 103 37.52 -27.75 -34.61
CA GLN A 103 37.75 -26.95 -33.41
C GLN A 103 37.06 -25.58 -33.51
N GLU A 104 37.18 -24.89 -34.64
CA GLU A 104 36.48 -23.62 -34.94
C GLU A 104 34.96 -23.79 -34.87
N ILE A 105 34.40 -24.85 -35.47
CA ILE A 105 32.98 -25.19 -35.35
C ILE A 105 32.59 -25.40 -33.88
N SER A 106 33.36 -26.19 -33.12
CA SER A 106 33.05 -26.41 -31.69
C SER A 106 33.16 -25.13 -30.86
N GLN A 107 34.04 -24.19 -31.22
CA GLN A 107 34.12 -22.87 -30.56
C GLN A 107 32.89 -22.03 -30.89
N LEU A 108 32.49 -21.96 -32.16
CA LEU A 108 31.27 -21.27 -32.61
C LEU A 108 29.99 -21.89 -32.03
N GLU A 109 29.92 -23.21 -31.87
CA GLU A 109 28.82 -23.90 -31.18
C GLU A 109 28.74 -23.51 -29.70
N ASN A 110 29.87 -23.47 -28.99
CA ASN A 110 29.92 -22.99 -27.61
C ASN A 110 29.59 -21.50 -27.49
N GLU A 111 30.02 -20.67 -28.44
CA GLU A 111 29.63 -19.26 -28.52
C GLU A 111 28.13 -19.11 -28.74
N LEU A 112 27.53 -19.87 -29.67
CA LEU A 112 26.08 -19.92 -29.93
C LEU A 112 25.27 -20.40 -28.72
N ILE A 113 25.81 -21.35 -27.94
CA ILE A 113 25.22 -21.75 -26.65
C ILE A 113 25.27 -20.56 -25.67
N SER A 114 26.43 -19.91 -25.51
CA SER A 114 26.56 -18.74 -24.63
C SER A 114 25.66 -17.57 -25.06
N LEU A 115 25.45 -17.37 -26.36
CA LEU A 115 24.58 -16.35 -26.93
C LEU A 115 23.10 -16.72 -26.71
N ARG A 116 22.74 -18.00 -26.76
CA ARG A 116 21.41 -18.50 -26.40
C ARG A 116 21.13 -18.32 -24.91
N GLU A 117 22.10 -18.60 -24.04
CA GLU A 117 21.98 -18.35 -22.59
C GLU A 117 21.85 -16.87 -22.28
N LYS A 118 22.67 -16.00 -22.91
CA LYS A 118 22.55 -14.54 -22.82
C LYS A 118 21.17 -14.08 -23.30
N LYS A 119 20.71 -14.55 -24.47
CA LYS A 119 19.36 -14.26 -25.00
C LYS A 119 18.27 -14.67 -24.01
N ASN A 120 18.27 -15.92 -23.53
CA ASN A 120 17.30 -16.41 -22.55
C ASN A 120 17.33 -15.57 -21.26
N SER A 121 18.51 -15.16 -20.79
CA SER A 121 18.63 -14.28 -19.61
C SER A 121 18.07 -12.88 -19.85
N GLN A 122 18.23 -12.34 -21.07
CA GLN A 122 17.66 -11.05 -21.47
C GLN A 122 16.15 -11.14 -21.64
N GLU A 123 15.63 -12.19 -22.26
CA GLU A 123 14.18 -12.46 -22.34
C GLU A 123 13.57 -12.60 -20.93
N ASN A 124 14.27 -13.26 -20.01
CA ASN A 124 13.88 -13.34 -18.61
C ASN A 124 14.05 -12.02 -17.82
N CYS A 125 14.88 -11.07 -18.27
CA CYS A 125 14.88 -9.69 -17.76
C CYS A 125 13.66 -8.94 -18.29
N ILE A 126 13.51 -8.90 -19.62
CA ILE A 126 12.40 -8.23 -20.31
C ILE A 126 11.06 -8.69 -19.75
N PHE A 127 10.83 -9.99 -19.54
CA PHE A 127 9.60 -10.50 -18.95
C PHE A 127 9.33 -9.94 -17.53
N ARG A 128 10.35 -9.90 -16.66
CA ARG A 128 10.21 -9.34 -15.30
C ARG A 128 10.02 -7.82 -15.32
N ASP A 129 10.69 -7.13 -16.23
CA ASP A 129 10.55 -5.69 -16.39
C ASP A 129 9.17 -5.33 -17.00
N THR A 130 8.63 -6.15 -17.92
CA THR A 130 7.26 -6.06 -18.43
C THR A 130 6.24 -6.32 -17.34
N GLN A 131 6.37 -7.40 -16.56
CA GLN A 131 5.49 -7.65 -15.40
C GLN A 131 5.51 -6.46 -14.41
N LYS A 132 6.70 -5.89 -14.15
CA LYS A 132 6.83 -4.71 -13.29
C LYS A 132 6.19 -3.45 -13.89
N ILE A 133 6.21 -3.30 -15.22
CA ILE A 133 5.46 -2.24 -15.91
C ILE A 133 3.95 -2.48 -15.79
N GLU A 134 3.47 -3.72 -15.90
CA GLU A 134 2.06 -4.07 -15.67
C GLU A 134 1.62 -3.80 -14.22
N GLU A 135 2.44 -4.14 -13.22
CA GLU A 135 2.22 -3.81 -11.81
C GLU A 135 2.14 -2.28 -11.59
N LEU A 136 3.05 -1.51 -12.20
CA LEU A 136 3.05 -0.05 -12.12
C LEU A 136 1.88 0.60 -12.89
N MET A 137 1.45 0.04 -14.03
CA MET A 137 0.24 0.49 -14.73
C MET A 137 -1.03 0.18 -13.92
N GLY A 138 -1.06 -0.97 -13.26
CA GLY A 138 -2.11 -1.34 -12.31
C GLY A 138 -2.18 -0.34 -11.14
N GLN A 139 -1.04 -0.01 -10.53
CA GLN A 139 -0.97 1.01 -9.48
C GLN A 139 -1.41 2.39 -10.00
N LEU A 140 -0.91 2.85 -11.14
CA LEU A 140 -1.28 4.15 -11.73
C LEU A 140 -2.80 4.25 -12.01
N ASN A 141 -3.42 3.16 -12.44
CA ASN A 141 -4.88 3.10 -12.62
C ASN A 141 -5.64 3.21 -11.29
N TRP A 142 -5.16 2.56 -10.22
CA TRP A 142 -5.70 2.73 -8.86
C TRP A 142 -5.52 4.17 -8.35
N ASP A 143 -4.33 4.75 -8.51
CA ASP A 143 -4.03 6.12 -8.09
C ASP A 143 -4.90 7.14 -8.85
N GLN A 144 -5.14 6.93 -10.16
CA GLN A 144 -6.05 7.74 -10.97
C GLN A 144 -7.53 7.59 -10.55
N GLN A 145 -7.99 6.37 -10.23
CA GLN A 145 -9.35 6.15 -9.72
C GLN A 145 -9.55 6.79 -8.35
N ALA A 146 -8.56 6.69 -7.46
CA ALA A 146 -8.57 7.37 -6.17
C ALA A 146 -8.61 8.89 -6.35
N LEU A 147 -7.78 9.46 -7.23
CA LEU A 147 -7.77 10.89 -7.53
C LEU A 147 -9.13 11.37 -8.08
N ASN A 148 -9.74 10.62 -8.99
CA ASN A 148 -11.06 10.94 -9.53
C ASN A 148 -12.13 10.96 -8.42
N ALA A 149 -12.13 9.96 -7.53
CA ALA A 149 -13.04 9.90 -6.40
C ALA A 149 -12.83 11.07 -5.41
N TRP A 150 -11.58 11.48 -5.17
CA TRP A 150 -11.28 12.68 -4.39
C TRP A 150 -11.77 13.97 -5.07
N LEU A 151 -11.66 14.09 -6.39
CA LEU A 151 -12.15 15.25 -7.14
C LEU A 151 -13.68 15.32 -7.15
N GLU A 152 -14.39 14.21 -7.32
CA GLU A 152 -15.86 14.17 -7.16
C GLU A 152 -16.28 14.57 -5.73
N GLU A 153 -15.57 14.08 -4.73
CA GLU A 153 -15.90 14.29 -3.32
C GLU A 153 -15.49 15.69 -2.80
N LEU A 154 -14.63 16.40 -3.55
CA LEU A 154 -14.40 17.84 -3.43
C LEU A 154 -15.52 18.62 -4.13
N ALA A 155 -15.89 18.25 -5.36
CA ALA A 155 -16.96 18.91 -6.11
C ALA A 155 -18.31 18.87 -5.35
N ARG A 156 -18.67 17.73 -4.73
CA ARG A 156 -19.85 17.64 -3.84
C ARG A 156 -19.78 18.62 -2.66
N LYS A 157 -18.61 18.83 -2.06
CA LYS A 157 -18.43 19.78 -0.95
C LYS A 157 -18.47 21.23 -1.41
N ASP A 158 -18.00 21.52 -2.62
CA ASP A 158 -18.16 22.85 -3.23
C ASP A 158 -19.64 23.12 -3.55
N GLU A 159 -20.40 22.12 -4.01
CA GLU A 159 -21.87 22.22 -4.17
C GLU A 159 -22.60 22.43 -2.83
N ASP A 160 -22.26 21.65 -1.80
CA ASP A 160 -22.83 21.79 -0.44
C ASP A 160 -22.51 23.17 0.18
N THR A 161 -21.27 23.64 0.07
CA THR A 161 -20.89 24.96 0.60
C THR A 161 -21.58 26.10 -0.17
N MET A 162 -21.75 25.97 -1.49
CA MET A 162 -22.55 26.91 -2.28
C MET A 162 -24.04 26.89 -1.90
N ALA A 163 -24.59 25.73 -1.54
CA ALA A 163 -25.95 25.63 -0.99
C ALA A 163 -26.06 26.32 0.39
N ILE A 164 -25.09 26.10 1.28
CA ILE A 164 -25.01 26.76 2.60
C ILE A 164 -24.90 28.28 2.44
N ILE A 165 -24.04 28.78 1.55
CA ILE A 165 -23.89 30.22 1.25
C ILE A 165 -25.22 30.80 0.72
N LYS A 166 -25.92 30.06 -0.15
CA LYS A 166 -27.22 30.49 -0.68
C LYS A 166 -28.29 30.57 0.42
N TYR A 167 -28.37 29.60 1.33
CA TYR A 167 -29.29 29.67 2.47
C TYR A 167 -28.93 30.82 3.42
N ALA A 168 -27.65 31.01 3.74
CA ALA A 168 -27.20 32.15 4.56
C ALA A 168 -27.56 33.51 3.94
N GLN A 169 -27.47 33.66 2.61
CA GLN A 169 -27.93 34.87 1.90
C GLN A 169 -29.45 35.06 1.95
N GLN A 170 -30.23 33.97 1.93
CA GLN A 170 -31.68 34.01 2.09
C GLN A 170 -32.06 34.41 3.52
N ASP A 171 -31.42 33.81 4.53
CA ASP A 171 -31.63 34.16 5.94
C ASP A 171 -31.22 35.62 6.22
N GLU A 172 -30.08 36.10 5.69
CA GLU A 172 -29.69 37.52 5.75
C GLU A 172 -30.69 38.45 5.06
N SER A 173 -31.35 38.02 3.97
CA SER A 173 -32.44 38.80 3.38
C SER A 173 -33.66 38.86 4.32
N ARG A 174 -34.00 37.73 4.96
CA ARG A 174 -35.15 37.62 5.85
C ARG A 174 -34.95 38.33 7.19
N ILE A 175 -33.73 38.32 7.74
CA ILE A 175 -33.33 39.07 8.93
C ILE A 175 -33.51 40.58 8.68
N ARG A 176 -33.09 41.08 7.51
CA ARG A 176 -33.29 42.50 7.12
C ARG A 176 -34.77 42.86 6.98
N GLU A 177 -35.59 42.01 6.34
CA GLU A 177 -37.05 42.21 6.28
C GLU A 177 -37.69 42.28 7.67
N LEU A 178 -37.35 41.32 8.54
CA LEU A 178 -37.88 41.24 9.90
C LEU A 178 -37.45 42.45 10.74
N THR A 179 -36.19 42.88 10.63
CA THR A 179 -35.67 44.08 11.29
C THR A 179 -36.44 45.33 10.88
N LEU A 180 -36.63 45.55 9.57
CA LEU A 180 -37.43 46.66 9.04
C LEU A 180 -38.91 46.59 9.48
N SER A 181 -39.46 45.38 9.67
CA SER A 181 -40.82 45.20 10.21
C SER A 181 -40.91 45.57 11.70
N MET A 182 -39.89 45.22 12.49
CA MET A 182 -39.79 45.59 13.91
C MET A 182 -39.60 47.10 14.07
N GLU A 183 -38.77 47.74 13.26
CA GLU A 183 -38.61 49.20 13.26
C GLU A 183 -39.95 49.91 13.00
N LYS A 184 -40.70 49.50 11.96
CA LYS A 184 -42.04 50.03 11.67
C LYS A 184 -43.00 49.85 12.85
N LEU A 185 -43.10 48.64 13.40
CA LEU A 185 -43.99 48.34 14.53
C LEU A 185 -43.60 49.10 15.81
N THR A 186 -42.31 49.33 16.08
CA THR A 186 -41.89 50.16 17.22
C THR A 186 -42.14 51.65 16.99
N LEU A 187 -42.08 52.15 15.75
CA LEU A 187 -42.47 53.53 15.42
C LEU A 187 -43.98 53.72 15.56
N GLU A 188 -44.80 52.79 15.05
CA GLU A 188 -46.25 52.78 15.28
C GLU A 188 -46.60 52.71 16.77
N ALA A 189 -45.94 51.87 17.56
CA ALA A 189 -46.16 51.77 19.00
C ALA A 189 -45.80 53.08 19.72
N LYS A 190 -44.71 53.77 19.30
CA LYS A 190 -44.35 55.11 19.80
C LYS A 190 -45.40 56.16 19.42
N GLN A 191 -45.97 56.12 18.22
CA GLN A 191 -47.05 57.02 17.79
C GLN A 191 -48.36 56.76 18.55
N LYS A 192 -48.77 55.50 18.67
CA LYS A 192 -49.97 55.06 19.43
C LYS A 192 -49.84 55.38 20.93
N ARG A 193 -48.62 55.35 21.47
CA ARG A 193 -48.36 55.85 22.83
C ARG A 193 -48.51 57.36 22.93
N LYS A 194 -47.90 58.15 22.03
CA LYS A 194 -48.04 59.62 22.04
C LYS A 194 -49.50 60.08 21.92
N THR A 195 -50.30 59.42 21.09
CA THR A 195 -51.73 59.72 20.98
C THR A 195 -52.47 59.39 22.28
N LEU A 196 -52.21 58.23 22.89
CA LEU A 196 -52.77 57.91 24.21
C LEU A 196 -52.34 58.90 25.30
N ASP A 197 -51.06 59.28 25.36
CA ASP A 197 -50.55 60.26 26.32
C ASP A 197 -51.26 61.62 26.14
N ASN A 198 -51.53 62.05 24.89
CA ASN A 198 -52.32 63.25 24.58
C ASN A 198 -53.79 63.14 25.06
N GLU A 199 -54.50 62.07 24.67
CA GLU A 199 -55.90 61.80 25.08
C GLU A 199 -56.06 61.74 26.61
N VAL A 200 -55.05 61.22 27.32
CA VAL A 200 -55.00 61.25 28.80
C VAL A 200 -54.87 62.67 29.32
N THR A 201 -54.02 63.51 28.72
CA THR A 201 -53.95 64.93 29.12
C THR A 201 -55.23 65.71 28.81
N GLU A 202 -55.88 65.47 27.66
CA GLU A 202 -57.16 66.11 27.32
C GLU A 202 -58.30 65.67 28.24
N THR A 203 -58.40 64.38 28.57
CA THR A 203 -59.41 63.89 29.52
C THR A 203 -59.18 64.39 30.95
N ILE A 204 -57.92 64.55 31.40
CA ILE A 204 -57.60 65.19 32.69
C ILE A 204 -58.00 66.67 32.66
N MET A 205 -57.70 67.42 31.58
CA MET A 205 -58.13 68.81 31.46
C MET A 205 -59.66 68.96 31.47
N ALA A 206 -60.38 68.03 30.81
CA ALA A 206 -61.85 68.01 30.83
C ALA A 206 -62.42 67.68 32.22
N GLN A 207 -61.77 66.79 32.99
CA GLN A 207 -62.14 66.51 34.38
C GLN A 207 -61.95 67.73 35.28
N VAL A 208 -60.80 68.40 35.22
CA VAL A 208 -60.53 69.62 35.99
C VAL A 208 -61.50 70.75 35.61
N ALA A 209 -61.86 70.87 34.32
CA ALA A 209 -62.89 71.83 33.88
C ALA A 209 -64.28 71.47 34.45
N LEU A 210 -64.66 70.18 34.46
CA LEU A 210 -65.91 69.72 35.06
C LEU A 210 -65.95 70.01 36.57
N GLU A 211 -64.90 69.66 37.31
CA GLU A 211 -64.77 69.96 38.75
C GLU A 211 -64.92 71.46 39.01
N LYS A 212 -64.26 72.31 38.22
CA LYS A 212 -64.41 73.77 38.33
C LYS A 212 -65.84 74.25 38.07
N THR A 213 -66.57 73.64 37.12
CA THR A 213 -68.01 73.96 36.93
C THR A 213 -68.88 73.48 38.09
N VAL A 214 -68.55 72.35 38.72
CA VAL A 214 -69.26 71.85 39.91
C VAL A 214 -69.03 72.79 41.11
N GLU A 215 -67.80 73.26 41.33
CA GLU A 215 -67.51 74.29 42.35
C GLU A 215 -68.33 75.57 42.10
N MET A 216 -68.39 76.06 40.85
CA MET A 216 -69.17 77.25 40.50
C MET A 216 -70.68 77.04 40.71
N VAL A 217 -71.22 75.85 40.43
CA VAL A 217 -72.64 75.53 40.70
C VAL A 217 -72.92 75.43 42.20
N GLN A 218 -71.99 74.87 43.00
CA GLN A 218 -72.09 74.85 44.46
C GLN A 218 -72.07 76.28 45.03
N GLN A 219 -71.14 77.13 44.57
CA GLN A 219 -71.06 78.53 44.98
C GLN A 219 -72.36 79.28 44.64
N ALA A 220 -72.85 79.17 43.39
CA ALA A 220 -74.11 79.79 42.97
C ALA A 220 -75.32 79.27 43.77
N HIS A 221 -75.30 78.03 44.26
CA HIS A 221 -76.33 77.50 45.16
C HIS A 221 -76.23 78.11 46.57
N VAL A 222 -75.03 78.36 47.10
CA VAL A 222 -74.83 79.07 48.38
C VAL A 222 -75.33 80.51 48.26
N GLU A 223 -74.89 81.24 47.23
CA GLU A 223 -75.32 82.62 46.94
C GLU A 223 -76.86 82.72 46.79
N ARG A 224 -77.48 81.75 46.09
CA ARG A 224 -78.95 81.65 45.99
C ARG A 224 -79.60 81.42 47.36
N GLN A 225 -79.03 80.56 48.21
CA GLN A 225 -79.60 80.25 49.52
C GLN A 225 -79.48 81.43 50.49
N GLU A 226 -78.38 82.18 50.43
CA GLU A 226 -78.21 83.45 51.15
C GLU A 226 -79.23 84.49 50.69
N LEU A 227 -79.43 84.63 49.38
CA LEU A 227 -80.42 85.55 48.83
C LEU A 227 -81.85 85.17 49.23
N ILE A 228 -82.20 83.87 49.26
CA ILE A 228 -83.49 83.39 49.80
C ILE A 228 -83.63 83.75 51.30
N SER A 229 -82.57 83.57 52.10
CA SER A 229 -82.56 83.95 53.53
C SER A 229 -82.76 85.46 53.74
N GLN A 230 -82.14 86.29 52.90
CA GLN A 230 -82.36 87.75 52.90
C GLN A 230 -83.81 88.10 52.55
N TRP A 231 -84.37 87.51 51.49
CA TRP A 231 -85.77 87.70 51.09
C TRP A 231 -86.77 87.25 52.17
N GLU A 232 -86.54 86.09 52.79
CA GLU A 232 -87.32 85.63 53.93
C GLU A 232 -87.30 86.64 55.09
N ASN A 233 -86.14 87.22 55.39
CA ASN A 233 -86.00 88.19 56.47
C ASN A 233 -86.69 89.51 56.14
N SER A 234 -86.65 89.97 54.89
CA SER A 234 -87.47 91.11 54.42
C SER A 234 -88.97 90.84 54.56
N ILE A 235 -89.44 89.63 54.21
CA ILE A 235 -90.85 89.22 54.39
C ILE A 235 -91.22 89.16 55.89
N LYS A 236 -90.33 88.66 56.75
CA LYS A 236 -90.52 88.64 58.22
C LYS A 236 -90.58 90.06 58.80
N GLN A 237 -89.80 91.01 58.26
CA GLN A 237 -89.88 92.43 58.64
C GLN A 237 -91.18 93.09 58.17
N MET A 238 -91.60 92.83 56.93
CA MET A 238 -92.85 93.36 56.38
C MET A 238 -94.07 92.88 57.18
N ARG A 239 -94.16 91.57 57.50
CA ARG A 239 -95.22 91.03 58.36
C ARG A 239 -95.27 91.65 59.76
N LYS A 240 -94.13 92.05 60.33
CA LYS A 240 -94.10 92.83 61.58
C LYS A 240 -94.66 94.22 61.38
N LYS A 241 -94.33 94.90 60.28
CA LYS A 241 -94.91 96.22 59.95
C LYS A 241 -96.42 96.16 59.71
N ASP A 242 -96.92 95.08 59.12
CA ASP A 242 -98.36 94.84 58.98
C ASP A 242 -99.05 94.66 60.35
N GLN A 243 -98.39 93.96 61.29
CA GLN A 243 -98.86 93.80 62.68
C GLN A 243 -98.81 95.12 63.47
N ASP A 244 -97.73 95.90 63.34
CA ASP A 244 -97.61 97.25 63.91
C ASP A 244 -98.75 98.16 63.38
N LEU A 245 -99.06 98.08 62.09
CA LEU A 245 -100.12 98.85 61.44
C LEU A 245 -101.52 98.45 61.94
N GLN A 246 -101.77 97.15 62.14
CA GLN A 246 -103.02 96.64 62.71
C GLN A 246 -103.21 97.11 64.16
N GLN A 247 -102.15 97.14 64.97
CA GLN A 247 -102.21 97.72 66.32
C GLN A 247 -102.49 99.23 66.29
N CYS A 248 -101.87 99.97 65.37
CA CYS A 248 -102.18 101.40 65.16
C CYS A 248 -103.64 101.62 64.72
N ALA A 249 -104.22 100.73 63.91
CA ALA A 249 -105.62 100.81 63.49
C ALA A 249 -106.58 100.62 64.68
N LEU A 250 -106.33 99.62 65.55
CA LEU A 250 -107.13 99.40 66.76
C LEU A 250 -107.09 100.61 67.71
N LEU A 251 -105.91 101.20 67.94
CA LEU A 251 -105.77 102.42 68.74
C LEU A 251 -106.52 103.62 68.13
N LEU A 252 -106.61 103.70 66.79
CA LEU A 252 -107.43 104.71 66.11
C LEU A 252 -108.94 104.43 66.27
N GLU A 253 -109.39 103.17 66.32
CA GLU A 253 -110.79 102.84 66.58
C GLU A 253 -111.21 103.19 68.01
N GLU A 254 -110.36 102.89 69.01
CA GLU A 254 -110.56 103.29 70.41
C GLU A 254 -110.68 104.82 70.56
N MET A 255 -109.76 105.58 69.95
CA MET A 255 -109.81 107.06 69.98
C MET A 255 -111.04 107.61 69.25
N ASN A 256 -111.47 106.97 68.15
CA ASN A 256 -112.72 107.31 67.46
C ASN A 256 -113.98 106.92 68.26
N GLN A 257 -113.91 105.94 69.15
CA GLN A 257 -114.99 105.63 70.08
C GLN A 257 -115.09 106.70 71.19
N GLY A 258 -113.97 107.06 71.84
CA GLY A 258 -113.95 108.16 72.83
C GLY A 258 -114.38 109.51 72.25
N LEU A 259 -114.11 109.77 70.95
CA LEU A 259 -114.64 110.94 70.24
C LEU A 259 -116.16 110.87 69.97
N ARG A 260 -116.75 109.68 69.78
CA ARG A 260 -118.20 109.50 69.63
C ARG A 260 -118.91 109.73 70.96
N GLU A 261 -118.38 109.19 72.06
CA GLU A 261 -118.91 109.36 73.42
C GLU A 261 -118.88 110.83 73.86
N ARG A 262 -117.75 111.54 73.65
CA ARG A 262 -117.67 112.99 73.93
C ARG A 262 -118.65 113.81 73.08
N LYS A 263 -118.90 113.43 71.82
CA LYS A 263 -119.91 114.09 70.97
C LYS A 263 -121.35 113.83 71.43
N ALA A 264 -121.64 112.68 72.03
CA ALA A 264 -122.95 112.40 72.63
C ALA A 264 -123.20 113.31 73.85
N LEU A 265 -122.25 113.38 74.79
CA LEU A 265 -122.34 114.26 75.97
C LEU A 265 -122.52 115.73 75.60
N ILE A 266 -121.85 116.23 74.55
CA ILE A 266 -122.04 117.60 74.06
C ILE A 266 -123.48 117.84 73.55
N LYS A 267 -124.07 116.88 72.82
CA LYS A 267 -125.48 116.97 72.38
C LYS A 267 -126.45 116.98 73.55
N GLU A 268 -126.23 116.15 74.57
CA GLU A 268 -127.06 116.14 75.78
C GLU A 268 -127.03 117.50 76.50
N LYS A 269 -125.85 118.12 76.62
CA LYS A 269 -125.72 119.46 77.20
C LYS A 269 -126.35 120.56 76.34
N GLN A 270 -126.31 120.44 75.01
CA GLN A 270 -127.06 121.35 74.13
C GLN A 270 -128.59 121.20 74.31
N ASN A 271 -129.10 119.97 74.34
CA ASN A 271 -130.53 119.72 74.54
C ASN A 271 -131.03 120.25 75.90
N PHE A 272 -130.25 120.05 76.96
CA PHE A 272 -130.54 120.62 78.28
C PHE A 272 -130.63 122.15 78.24
N LEU A 273 -129.68 122.83 77.56
CA LEU A 273 -129.69 124.29 77.43
C LEU A 273 -130.92 124.80 76.66
N VAL A 274 -131.36 124.07 75.62
CA VAL A 274 -132.57 124.44 74.85
C VAL A 274 -133.81 124.37 75.73
N ASN A 275 -133.99 123.29 76.49
CA ASN A 275 -135.15 123.11 77.38
C ASN A 275 -135.24 124.23 78.43
N GLU A 276 -134.11 124.64 79.03
CA GLU A 276 -134.07 125.76 79.99
C GLU A 276 -134.42 127.11 79.33
N VAL A 277 -134.03 127.34 78.08
CA VAL A 277 -134.40 128.54 77.32
C VAL A 277 -135.89 128.55 76.95
N GLU A 278 -136.52 127.40 76.73
CA GLU A 278 -137.97 127.31 76.50
C GLU A 278 -138.79 127.50 77.78
N ASN A 279 -138.36 126.89 78.90
CA ASN A 279 -138.96 127.12 80.23
C ASN A 279 -139.03 128.61 80.59
N ASN A 280 -137.93 129.36 80.39
CA ASN A 280 -137.89 130.79 80.70
C ASN A 280 -138.89 131.61 79.85
N LYS A 281 -138.98 131.33 78.53
CA LYS A 281 -139.96 131.99 77.64
C LYS A 281 -141.41 131.73 78.05
N ASP A 282 -141.71 130.55 78.58
CA ASP A 282 -143.06 130.22 79.06
C ASP A 282 -143.38 130.83 80.43
N CYS A 283 -142.38 131.22 81.23
CA CYS A 283 -142.57 132.08 82.39
C CYS A 283 -142.86 133.54 81.98
N GLU A 284 -142.11 134.10 81.02
CA GLU A 284 -142.34 135.46 80.49
C GLU A 284 -143.76 135.64 79.93
N LYS A 285 -144.25 134.66 79.15
CA LYS A 285 -145.64 134.66 78.62
C LYS A 285 -146.70 134.74 79.72
N LYS A 286 -146.48 134.09 80.87
CA LYS A 286 -147.42 134.09 82.01
C LYS A 286 -147.45 135.44 82.71
N ILE A 287 -146.28 136.07 82.92
CA ILE A 287 -146.18 137.42 83.51
C ILE A 287 -146.94 138.42 82.65
N ALA A 288 -146.68 138.45 81.34
CA ALA A 288 -147.35 139.35 80.40
C ALA A 288 -148.87 139.10 80.30
N ALA A 289 -149.38 137.91 80.65
CA ALA A 289 -150.82 137.66 80.73
C ALA A 289 -151.46 138.36 81.94
N VAL A 290 -150.82 138.27 83.11
CA VAL A 290 -151.29 138.89 84.37
C VAL A 290 -151.28 140.41 84.27
N GLU A 291 -150.25 141.02 83.70
CA GLU A 291 -150.14 142.48 83.55
C GLU A 291 -151.27 143.06 82.67
N ARG A 292 -151.61 142.38 81.56
CA ARG A 292 -152.75 142.78 80.71
C ARG A 292 -154.09 142.66 81.44
N GLN A 293 -154.21 141.73 82.39
CA GLN A 293 -155.43 141.55 83.19
C GLN A 293 -155.56 142.64 84.27
N ALA A 294 -154.45 143.01 84.92
CA ALA A 294 -154.41 144.11 85.89
C ALA A 294 -154.77 145.48 85.26
N ASN A 295 -154.31 145.75 84.04
CA ASN A 295 -154.61 147.01 83.36
C ASN A 295 -156.09 147.15 82.94
N ARG A 296 -156.76 146.05 82.54
CA ARG A 296 -158.21 146.06 82.24
C ARG A 296 -159.05 146.46 83.46
N LEU A 297 -158.75 145.87 84.61
CA LEU A 297 -159.45 146.16 85.87
C LEU A 297 -159.31 147.62 86.32
N ARG A 298 -158.22 148.31 85.93
CA ARG A 298 -158.05 149.75 86.17
C ARG A 298 -158.88 150.63 85.23
N GLN A 299 -159.02 150.26 83.95
CA GLN A 299 -159.90 151.00 83.03
C GLN A 299 -161.36 150.90 83.42
N GLN A 300 -161.83 149.69 83.74
CA GLN A 300 -163.23 149.44 84.14
C GLN A 300 -163.65 150.26 85.37
N PHE A 301 -162.73 150.51 86.31
CA PHE A 301 -163.00 151.35 87.48
C PHE A 301 -163.28 152.82 87.11
N GLN A 302 -162.54 153.39 86.15
CA GLN A 302 -162.74 154.77 85.71
C GLN A 302 -164.00 154.95 84.84
N GLU A 303 -164.40 153.92 84.09
CA GLU A 303 -165.61 153.95 83.27
C GLU A 303 -166.87 154.05 84.16
N GLU A 304 -166.94 153.30 85.28
CA GLU A 304 -168.09 153.33 86.18
C GLU A 304 -168.22 154.63 87.00
N GLU A 305 -167.11 155.25 87.40
CA GLU A 305 -167.14 156.60 88.00
C GLU A 305 -167.76 157.62 87.03
N SER A 306 -167.51 157.48 85.72
CA SER A 306 -168.09 158.37 84.70
C SER A 306 -169.59 158.14 84.42
N ASN A 307 -170.06 156.90 84.59
CA ASN A 307 -171.48 156.54 84.45
C ASN A 307 -172.33 157.14 85.58
N CYS A 308 -171.83 157.12 86.82
CA CYS A 308 -172.52 157.65 87.98
C CYS A 308 -172.87 159.15 87.83
N ALA A 309 -171.97 159.94 87.25
CA ALA A 309 -172.20 161.36 87.02
C ALA A 309 -173.32 161.64 86.00
N ARG A 310 -173.42 160.85 84.92
CA ARG A 310 -174.42 161.05 83.86
C ARG A 310 -175.86 160.78 84.32
N LEU A 311 -176.06 159.72 85.11
CA LEU A 311 -177.40 159.33 85.58
C LEU A 311 -178.04 160.37 86.51
N GLN A 312 -177.24 161.24 87.12
CA GLN A 312 -177.71 162.32 87.98
C GLN A 312 -178.43 163.43 87.19
N ASP A 313 -177.95 163.75 85.98
CA ASP A 313 -178.46 164.85 85.15
C ASP A 313 -179.70 164.45 84.34
N GLU A 314 -179.80 163.21 83.88
CA GLU A 314 -180.92 162.73 83.05
C GLU A 314 -182.27 162.76 83.81
N LEU A 315 -182.26 162.46 85.11
CA LEU A 315 -183.47 162.47 85.95
C LEU A 315 -184.10 163.87 86.09
N VAL A 316 -183.30 164.93 86.00
CA VAL A 316 -183.76 166.33 86.06
C VAL A 316 -184.36 166.80 84.72
N SER A 317 -184.12 166.04 83.63
CA SER A 317 -184.57 166.37 82.27
C SER A 317 -185.97 165.83 81.93
N LEU A 318 -186.41 164.72 82.53
CA LEU A 318 -187.75 164.13 82.30
C LEU A 318 -188.90 164.80 83.09
N LYS A 319 -188.58 165.84 83.85
CA LYS A 319 -189.35 167.08 84.04
C LYS A 319 -190.44 167.35 82.98
N GLY A 320 -191.62 167.79 83.41
CA GLY A 320 -192.47 168.70 82.61
C GLY A 320 -193.25 168.09 81.45
N ARG A 321 -193.03 166.82 81.08
CA ARG A 321 -193.74 166.17 79.96
C ARG A 321 -194.94 165.32 80.37
N LEU A 322 -195.09 165.01 81.66
CA LEU A 322 -196.27 164.36 82.24
C LEU A 322 -197.18 165.37 82.98
N ASP A 323 -196.65 166.54 83.34
CA ASP A 323 -197.39 167.62 84.00
C ASP A 323 -198.46 168.29 83.11
N HIS A 324 -198.53 167.93 81.82
CA HIS A 324 -199.65 168.31 80.94
C HIS A 324 -200.70 167.20 80.75
N THR A 325 -200.43 165.97 81.21
CA THR A 325 -201.50 164.98 81.48
C THR A 325 -202.13 165.16 82.87
N ALA A 326 -201.66 166.14 83.66
CA ALA A 326 -202.20 166.48 84.97
C ALA A 326 -203.51 167.30 84.94
N THR A 327 -204.10 167.58 83.77
CA THR A 327 -205.27 168.47 83.66
C THR A 327 -206.60 167.78 83.32
N ASP A 328 -206.60 166.63 82.62
CA ASP A 328 -207.87 165.95 82.24
C ASP A 328 -208.34 164.92 83.28
N LEU A 329 -207.42 164.18 83.91
CA LEU A 329 -207.77 163.26 85.01
C LEU A 329 -208.01 164.00 86.34
N GLU A 330 -207.62 165.27 86.40
CA GLU A 330 -208.02 166.26 87.39
C GLU A 330 -209.56 166.29 87.56
N ALA A 331 -210.29 166.19 86.45
CA ALA A 331 -211.76 166.17 86.41
C ALA A 331 -212.40 164.85 86.90
N LYS A 332 -211.59 163.81 87.15
CA LYS A 332 -212.03 162.55 87.78
C LYS A 332 -211.66 162.43 89.26
N ARG A 333 -210.92 163.41 89.84
CA ARG A 333 -210.53 163.43 91.26
C ARG A 333 -211.71 163.38 92.25
N SER A 334 -212.86 163.95 91.88
CA SER A 334 -213.86 164.43 92.85
C SER A 334 -214.89 163.40 93.36
N HIS A 335 -214.95 162.18 92.78
CA HIS A 335 -216.03 161.23 93.12
C HIS A 335 -215.61 160.04 94.00
N LEU A 336 -214.43 159.44 93.79
CA LEU A 336 -214.00 158.23 94.53
C LEU A 336 -213.41 158.52 95.92
N ALA A 337 -213.46 159.77 96.38
CA ALA A 337 -213.32 160.09 97.79
C ALA A 337 -214.50 159.56 98.65
N SER A 338 -215.68 159.29 98.06
CA SER A 338 -216.89 158.86 98.77
C SER A 338 -217.48 157.50 98.38
N ILE A 339 -216.91 156.78 97.39
CA ILE A 339 -217.28 155.39 97.08
C ILE A 339 -216.04 154.54 96.76
N LYS A 340 -215.19 154.09 97.70
CA LYS A 340 -215.10 154.27 99.16
C LYS A 340 -216.31 153.87 100.03
N LYS A 341 -217.20 153.05 99.47
CA LYS A 341 -218.21 152.32 100.26
C LYS A 341 -218.55 150.98 99.63
N ASP A 342 -219.00 151.00 98.39
CA ASP A 342 -219.53 149.82 97.70
C ASP A 342 -218.45 149.31 96.71
N ILE A 343 -217.96 148.07 96.76
CA ILE A 343 -218.61 146.74 96.83
C ILE A 343 -218.96 146.21 95.44
N ASN A 344 -218.24 145.14 95.08
CA ASN A 344 -218.52 144.17 94.02
C ASN A 344 -218.61 144.71 92.57
N ASP A 345 -218.89 143.76 91.67
CA ASP A 345 -219.58 143.97 90.40
C ASP A 345 -219.02 145.10 89.51
N LYS A 346 -218.03 144.84 88.63
CA LYS A 346 -217.74 143.56 87.95
C LYS A 346 -216.22 143.37 87.74
N MET A 347 -215.68 142.14 87.58
CA MET A 347 -216.05 141.10 86.61
C MET A 347 -216.08 141.61 85.15
N ALA A 348 -216.19 140.68 84.20
CA ALA A 348 -216.83 140.91 82.91
C ALA A 348 -216.34 142.12 82.09
N LYS A 349 -215.32 141.97 81.24
CA LYS A 349 -214.58 140.76 80.84
C LYS A 349 -213.14 141.20 80.42
N LEU A 350 -212.15 140.38 80.00
CA LEU A 350 -212.17 139.38 78.92
C LEU A 350 -212.76 139.97 77.62
N GLU A 351 -212.99 139.16 76.58
CA GLU A 351 -213.98 139.40 75.51
C GLU A 351 -214.28 140.89 75.28
N ASP A 352 -213.38 141.61 74.61
CA ASP A 352 -213.22 141.32 73.19
C ASP A 352 -211.95 141.92 72.56
N VAL A 353 -211.64 141.39 71.36
CA VAL A 353 -211.20 142.18 70.19
C VAL A 353 -209.78 142.80 70.22
N GLN A 354 -208.93 142.60 69.21
CA GLN A 354 -209.00 141.70 68.03
C GLN A 354 -207.56 141.30 67.68
N GLN A 355 -207.33 140.15 67.04
CA GLN A 355 -207.09 140.10 65.59
C GLN A 355 -206.42 141.42 65.10
N TYR A 356 -205.12 141.44 64.84
CA TYR A 356 -204.53 140.60 63.81
C TYR A 356 -203.34 139.79 64.38
N ASN A 357 -203.27 138.45 64.28
CA ASN A 357 -203.69 137.55 63.19
C ASN A 357 -202.99 137.90 61.87
N ILE A 358 -202.66 136.91 61.01
CA ILE A 358 -202.23 137.13 59.61
C ILE A 358 -201.07 138.17 59.48
N ALA A 359 -199.80 137.78 59.46
CA ALA A 359 -199.26 136.63 58.74
C ALA A 359 -198.88 135.47 59.67
N LEU A 360 -199.56 134.33 59.51
CA LEU A 360 -199.19 133.29 58.54
C LEU A 360 -197.78 132.76 58.88
N GLU A 361 -197.64 131.84 59.84
CA GLU A 361 -198.07 130.42 59.80
C GLU A 361 -197.25 129.61 58.79
N GLU A 362 -197.23 128.28 58.96
CA GLU A 362 -196.85 127.30 57.92
C GLU A 362 -195.50 127.55 57.19
N LYS A 363 -194.39 126.93 57.58
CA LYS A 363 -194.23 125.52 58.03
C LYS A 363 -192.93 125.37 58.83
N GLN A 364 -192.75 124.47 59.81
CA GLN A 364 -193.54 123.36 60.36
C GLN A 364 -194.30 122.48 59.34
N GLN A 365 -193.80 121.25 59.14
CA GLN A 365 -194.37 120.19 58.28
C GLN A 365 -194.09 120.34 56.76
N VAL A 366 -193.49 119.30 56.16
CA VAL A 366 -193.73 118.83 54.77
C VAL A 366 -193.40 119.79 53.59
N VAL A 367 -192.22 119.58 52.96
CA VAL A 367 -191.91 119.68 51.50
C VAL A 367 -191.49 121.08 50.86
N THR A 368 -190.24 121.20 50.31
CA THR A 368 -189.56 122.24 49.38
C THR A 368 -188.90 123.65 49.85
N LYS A 369 -187.53 123.97 49.89
CA LYS A 369 -186.70 125.27 49.53
C LYS A 369 -186.14 126.54 50.43
N GLU A 370 -184.90 127.08 50.10
CA GLU A 370 -184.09 128.45 50.04
C GLU A 370 -184.06 129.74 51.05
N VAL A 371 -183.22 130.89 51.09
CA VAL A 371 -181.73 131.38 51.01
C VAL A 371 -181.35 133.00 51.13
N LEU A 372 -180.12 133.52 51.59
CA LEU A 372 -179.36 134.92 51.58
C LEU A 372 -179.55 136.10 52.70
N SER A 373 -178.85 137.30 53.00
CA SER A 373 -177.65 138.29 52.74
C SER A 373 -177.53 139.51 53.82
N VAL A 374 -176.72 140.65 54.03
CA VAL A 374 -175.34 141.40 53.79
C VAL A 374 -175.14 142.82 54.59
N GLU A 375 -173.97 143.58 54.74
CA GLU A 375 -173.62 144.74 55.75
C GLU A 375 -172.44 145.88 55.51
N GLU A 376 -172.35 147.13 56.15
CA GLU A 376 -171.17 148.18 56.33
C GLU A 376 -171.43 149.51 57.27
N ARG A 377 -170.73 150.69 57.64
CA ARG A 377 -169.42 151.56 57.54
C ARG A 377 -169.30 152.90 58.50
N ALA A 378 -168.14 153.67 58.80
CA ALA A 378 -168.01 155.01 59.62
C ALA A 378 -166.63 155.93 59.67
N ALA A 379 -166.52 157.23 60.23
CA ALA A 379 -165.25 158.17 60.43
C ALA A 379 -165.21 159.63 61.21
N GLN A 380 -164.01 160.29 61.52
CA GLN A 380 -163.47 161.76 61.78
C GLN A 380 -163.36 162.63 63.14
N MET A 381 -162.14 163.15 63.57
CA MET A 381 -161.83 164.35 64.48
C MET A 381 -160.28 164.65 64.65
N GLU A 382 -159.72 165.90 64.65
CA GLU A 382 -158.31 166.09 64.14
C GLU A 382 -157.18 166.92 64.89
N GLN A 383 -157.36 168.03 65.65
CA GLN A 383 -156.22 168.97 65.92
C GLN A 383 -155.78 169.28 67.39
N LEU A 384 -156.31 168.63 68.43
CA LEU A 384 -156.16 169.10 69.83
C LEU A 384 -154.89 168.65 70.60
N HIS A 385 -153.81 168.18 69.96
CA HIS A 385 -152.55 167.85 70.67
C HIS A 385 -151.26 168.19 69.89
N ARG A 386 -151.14 169.42 69.40
CA ARG A 386 -149.84 169.97 68.93
C ARG A 386 -148.90 170.46 70.06
N ASP A 387 -149.35 170.52 71.31
CA ASP A 387 -148.54 171.12 72.40
C ASP A 387 -148.05 170.13 73.46
N GLN A 388 -148.66 168.94 73.58
CA GLN A 388 -148.08 167.83 74.37
C GLN A 388 -147.15 166.94 73.55
N GLU A 389 -146.80 167.43 72.35
CA GLU A 389 -145.68 167.01 71.51
C GLU A 389 -144.31 167.00 72.21
N LYS A 390 -144.19 167.59 73.42
CA LYS A 390 -142.92 167.73 74.14
C LYS A 390 -142.50 166.58 75.06
N HIS A 391 -143.28 165.50 75.17
CA HIS A 391 -142.75 164.25 75.78
C HIS A 391 -143.14 162.95 75.07
N LEU A 392 -144.30 162.87 74.41
CA LEU A 392 -144.65 161.65 73.64
C LEU A 392 -143.73 161.46 72.42
N LYS A 393 -143.35 162.54 71.71
CA LYS A 393 -142.46 162.46 70.54
C LYS A 393 -141.07 161.88 70.86
N GLU A 394 -140.60 161.97 72.10
CA GLU A 394 -139.27 161.48 72.49
C GLU A 394 -139.25 159.99 72.84
N ILE A 395 -140.43 159.39 73.11
CA ILE A 395 -140.61 157.94 73.27
C ILE A 395 -141.04 157.29 71.94
N ASP A 396 -141.91 157.92 71.15
CA ASP A 396 -142.25 157.46 69.78
C ASP A 396 -141.02 157.40 68.86
N ALA A 397 -140.06 158.32 69.05
CA ALA A 397 -138.76 158.31 68.37
C ALA A 397 -137.92 157.03 68.62
N GLN A 398 -138.31 156.21 69.60
CA GLN A 398 -137.67 154.92 69.90
C GLN A 398 -138.50 153.74 69.37
N LEU A 399 -139.84 153.79 69.50
CA LEU A 399 -140.73 152.71 69.08
C LEU A 399 -140.79 152.52 67.55
N GLN A 400 -140.56 153.58 66.77
CA GLN A 400 -140.40 153.47 65.30
C GLN A 400 -139.19 152.64 64.83
N ARG A 401 -138.23 152.30 65.71
CA ARG A 401 -137.02 151.56 65.32
C ARG A 401 -137.31 150.08 65.07
N GLU A 402 -138.08 149.45 65.94
CA GLU A 402 -138.41 148.02 65.87
C GLU A 402 -139.38 147.68 64.73
N HIS A 403 -140.48 148.43 64.57
CA HIS A 403 -141.50 148.07 63.58
C HIS A 403 -141.05 148.19 62.11
N LYS A 404 -139.93 148.88 61.83
CA LYS A 404 -139.31 148.90 60.49
C LYS A 404 -138.58 147.60 60.13
N VAL A 405 -138.20 146.77 61.11
CA VAL A 405 -137.69 145.40 60.87
C VAL A 405 -138.75 144.53 60.18
N LEU A 406 -140.03 144.78 60.47
CA LEU A 406 -141.19 144.12 59.86
C LEU A 406 -141.36 144.49 58.36
N PHE A 407 -140.88 145.66 57.92
CA PHE A 407 -140.84 146.03 56.51
C PHE A 407 -139.73 145.30 55.75
N GLN A 408 -138.52 145.24 56.34
CA GLN A 408 -137.36 144.55 55.74
C GLN A 408 -137.66 143.07 55.44
N LYS A 409 -138.23 142.33 56.40
CA LYS A 409 -138.60 140.91 56.20
C LYS A 409 -139.67 140.68 55.13
N LYS A 410 -140.51 141.68 54.82
CA LYS A 410 -141.50 141.59 53.73
C LYS A 410 -140.90 141.91 52.36
N GLN A 411 -139.86 142.76 52.32
CA GLN A 411 -139.09 143.06 51.11
C GLN A 411 -138.20 141.89 50.67
N GLU A 412 -137.61 141.14 51.62
CA GLU A 412 -136.89 139.89 51.36
C GLU A 412 -137.77 138.81 50.66
N LEU A 413 -139.07 138.78 50.96
CA LEU A 413 -139.99 137.82 50.36
C LEU A 413 -140.24 138.13 48.86
N GLN A 414 -140.16 139.40 48.45
CA GLN A 414 -140.19 139.77 47.03
C GLN A 414 -138.86 139.46 46.31
N THR A 415 -137.69 139.62 46.95
CA THR A 415 -136.41 139.31 46.30
C THR A 415 -136.26 137.80 46.05
N LEU A 416 -136.71 136.95 46.97
CA LEU A 416 -136.78 135.50 46.78
C LEU A 416 -137.75 135.06 45.65
N TRP A 417 -138.77 135.86 45.34
CA TRP A 417 -139.66 135.59 44.20
C TRP A 417 -139.01 135.98 42.86
N ALA A 418 -138.22 137.07 42.85
CA ALA A 418 -137.46 137.49 41.68
C ALA A 418 -136.33 136.49 41.33
N THR A 419 -135.56 136.00 42.32
CA THR A 419 -134.50 135.01 42.07
C THR A 419 -135.05 133.69 41.52
N LYS A 420 -136.20 133.22 42.02
CA LYS A 420 -136.90 132.05 41.46
C LYS A 420 -137.25 132.22 39.97
N LYS A 421 -137.59 133.44 39.54
CA LYS A 421 -137.92 133.73 38.13
C LYS A 421 -136.67 133.75 37.25
N ASN A 422 -135.54 134.26 37.75
CA ASN A 422 -134.27 134.25 37.01
C ASN A 422 -133.75 132.82 36.79
N VAL A 423 -133.74 131.98 37.85
CA VAL A 423 -133.28 130.58 37.76
C VAL A 423 -134.07 129.77 36.71
N LEU A 424 -135.36 130.05 36.52
CA LEU A 424 -136.17 129.44 35.47
C LEU A 424 -135.72 129.83 34.05
N VAL A 425 -135.24 131.06 33.85
CA VAL A 425 -134.67 131.52 32.57
C VAL A 425 -133.29 130.88 32.36
N ASP A 426 -132.44 130.85 33.38
CA ASP A 426 -131.10 130.25 33.29
C ASP A 426 -131.16 128.75 32.95
N ILE A 427 -132.12 128.00 33.52
CA ILE A 427 -132.37 126.59 33.17
C ILE A 427 -132.78 126.45 31.69
N SER A 428 -133.54 127.39 31.13
CA SER A 428 -133.92 127.37 29.72
C SER A 428 -132.74 127.67 28.78
N GLY A 429 -131.83 128.59 29.17
CA GLY A 429 -130.63 128.92 28.42
C GLY A 429 -129.60 127.78 28.41
N ASN A 430 -129.31 127.19 29.57
CA ASN A 430 -128.37 126.06 29.71
C ASN A 430 -128.80 124.83 28.89
N ARG A 431 -130.11 124.60 28.74
CA ARG A 431 -130.65 123.52 27.91
C ARG A 431 -130.38 123.69 26.41
N VAL A 432 -130.22 124.93 25.92
CA VAL A 432 -129.80 125.22 24.54
C VAL A 432 -128.29 125.08 24.38
N ALA A 433 -127.50 125.48 25.39
CA ALA A 433 -126.04 125.31 25.40
C ALA A 433 -125.61 123.83 25.36
N LEU A 434 -126.34 122.93 26.03
CA LEU A 434 -126.10 121.48 25.91
C LEU A 434 -126.29 120.96 24.48
N SER A 435 -127.32 121.42 23.76
CA SER A 435 -127.60 120.98 22.38
C SER A 435 -126.56 121.46 21.35
N SER A 436 -125.81 122.54 21.63
CA SER A 436 -124.70 122.97 20.78
C SER A 436 -123.38 122.25 21.10
N LEU A 437 -123.21 121.73 22.33
CA LEU A 437 -122.09 120.87 22.71
C LEU A 437 -122.23 119.45 22.11
N ASP A 438 -123.41 118.84 22.10
CA ASP A 438 -123.65 117.54 21.44
C ASP A 438 -123.24 117.56 19.96
N LYS A 439 -123.62 118.63 19.23
CA LYS A 439 -123.27 118.82 17.82
C LYS A 439 -121.76 119.03 17.58
N ARG A 440 -121.01 119.34 18.64
CA ARG A 440 -119.53 119.40 18.62
C ARG A 440 -118.91 118.02 18.92
N PHE A 441 -119.54 117.22 19.78
CA PHE A 441 -119.17 115.82 20.02
C PHE A 441 -119.26 114.98 18.74
N SER A 442 -120.41 114.98 18.05
CA SER A 442 -120.59 114.17 16.82
C SER A 442 -119.62 114.55 15.68
N LYS A 443 -119.05 115.76 15.71
CA LYS A 443 -117.99 116.19 14.77
C LYS A 443 -116.59 115.68 15.16
N LEU A 444 -116.35 115.38 16.43
CA LEU A 444 -115.12 114.71 16.87
C LEU A 444 -115.19 113.21 16.57
N ASP A 445 -116.35 112.57 16.76
CA ASP A 445 -116.56 111.15 16.41
C ASP A 445 -116.33 110.89 14.90
N GLN A 446 -116.82 111.78 14.03
CA GLN A 446 -116.56 111.71 12.58
C GLN A 446 -115.08 111.92 12.21
N ASN A 447 -114.27 112.56 13.06
CA ASN A 447 -112.83 112.67 12.85
C ASN A 447 -112.09 111.44 13.40
N ALA A 448 -112.57 110.83 14.49
CA ALA A 448 -112.03 109.57 15.00
C ALA A 448 -112.22 108.42 13.99
N LEU A 449 -113.38 108.33 13.32
CA LEU A 449 -113.61 107.36 12.25
C LEU A 449 -112.63 107.53 11.08
N LYS A 450 -112.32 108.77 10.69
CA LYS A 450 -111.29 109.04 9.65
C LYS A 450 -109.86 108.72 10.11
N GLN A 451 -109.59 108.78 11.41
CA GLN A 451 -108.32 108.27 11.95
C GLN A 451 -108.28 106.73 11.90
N GLN A 452 -109.40 106.04 12.13
CA GLN A 452 -109.52 104.59 11.98
C GLN A 452 -109.32 104.14 10.51
N GLU A 453 -109.86 104.88 9.54
CA GLU A 453 -109.63 104.65 8.10
C GLU A 453 -108.14 104.83 7.74
N ASN A 454 -107.49 105.88 8.25
CA ASN A 454 -106.05 106.11 8.04
C ASN A 454 -105.19 105.00 8.68
N ILE A 455 -105.50 104.55 9.90
CA ILE A 455 -104.84 103.39 10.54
C ILE A 455 -104.98 102.15 9.66
N SER A 456 -106.20 101.85 9.19
CA SER A 456 -106.46 100.71 8.30
C SER A 456 -105.66 100.78 6.98
N SER A 457 -105.37 101.98 6.47
CA SER A 457 -104.51 102.18 5.30
C SER A 457 -103.01 101.95 5.60
N GLN A 458 -102.58 102.25 6.83
CA GLN A 458 -101.21 102.01 7.30
C GLN A 458 -100.97 100.53 7.61
N ASP A 459 -101.95 99.84 8.19
CA ASP A 459 -101.92 98.38 8.38
C ASP A 459 -101.74 97.62 7.05
N PHE A 460 -102.35 98.10 5.96
CA PHE A 460 -102.15 97.52 4.63
C PHE A 460 -100.71 97.71 4.10
N GLN A 461 -100.06 98.84 4.42
CA GLN A 461 -98.63 99.03 4.14
C GLN A 461 -97.72 98.18 5.03
N ILE A 462 -98.11 97.97 6.30
CA ILE A 462 -97.40 97.07 7.22
C ILE A 462 -97.45 95.64 6.68
N GLN A 463 -98.63 95.12 6.32
CA GLN A 463 -98.79 93.78 5.74
C GLN A 463 -97.97 93.56 4.45
N PHE A 464 -97.85 94.60 3.61
CA PHE A 464 -96.98 94.55 2.42
C PHE A 464 -95.48 94.42 2.78
N MET A 465 -95.04 95.07 3.86
CA MET A 465 -93.67 94.98 4.37
C MET A 465 -93.41 93.65 5.12
N GLU A 466 -94.40 93.15 5.87
CA GLU A 466 -94.37 91.83 6.50
C GLU A 466 -94.28 90.71 5.45
N GLY A 467 -95.07 90.79 4.37
CA GLY A 467 -94.97 89.88 3.22
C GLY A 467 -93.64 89.94 2.48
N LYS A 468 -92.85 91.01 2.69
CA LYS A 468 -91.47 91.16 2.20
C LYS A 468 -90.47 90.54 3.18
N MET A 469 -90.67 90.70 4.48
CA MET A 469 -89.88 90.03 5.53
C MET A 469 -90.08 88.51 5.51
N ALA A 470 -91.30 88.02 5.26
CA ALA A 470 -91.63 86.59 5.19
C ALA A 470 -90.88 85.81 4.09
N ARG A 471 -90.36 86.51 3.07
CA ARG A 471 -89.48 85.93 2.03
C ARG A 471 -88.01 85.92 2.44
N LEU A 472 -87.61 86.83 3.34
CA LEU A 472 -86.27 86.89 3.92
C LEU A 472 -86.11 85.95 5.14
N SER A 473 -87.21 85.50 5.74
CA SER A 473 -87.24 84.55 6.87
C SER A 473 -87.50 83.08 6.47
N GLY A 474 -87.42 82.72 5.19
CA GLY A 474 -87.19 81.33 4.77
C GLY A 474 -88.40 80.43 4.48
N ASN A 475 -89.57 80.98 4.12
CA ASN A 475 -90.68 80.16 3.62
C ASN A 475 -90.56 79.88 2.11
N LEU A 476 -90.03 78.70 1.75
CA LEU A 476 -89.99 78.14 0.40
C LEU A 476 -90.96 76.94 0.23
N ASN A 477 -91.00 76.36 -0.97
CA ASN A 477 -92.05 75.40 -1.37
C ASN A 477 -91.95 74.04 -0.66
N LYS A 478 -93.12 73.41 -0.46
CA LYS A 478 -93.25 72.14 0.30
C LYS A 478 -92.45 70.97 -0.28
N GLU A 479 -92.18 70.97 -1.59
CA GLU A 479 -91.51 69.87 -2.29
C GLU A 479 -90.01 69.81 -1.96
N GLU A 480 -89.33 70.96 -1.92
CA GLU A 480 -87.90 71.06 -1.54
C GLU A 480 -87.69 70.56 -0.11
N LYS A 481 -88.62 70.91 0.80
CA LYS A 481 -88.63 70.40 2.18
C LYS A 481 -88.75 68.87 2.24
N GLN A 482 -89.61 68.25 1.43
CA GLN A 482 -89.77 66.79 1.42
C GLN A 482 -88.54 66.05 0.87
N VAL A 483 -87.80 66.64 -0.08
CA VAL A 483 -86.53 66.07 -0.56
C VAL A 483 -85.47 66.11 0.55
N LEU A 484 -85.36 67.24 1.27
CA LEU A 484 -84.43 67.37 2.39
C LEU A 484 -84.80 66.47 3.59
N GLU A 485 -86.09 66.32 3.91
CA GLU A 485 -86.56 65.39 4.97
C GLU A 485 -86.27 63.92 4.61
N LYS A 486 -86.35 63.53 3.32
CA LYS A 486 -85.90 62.21 2.85
C LYS A 486 -84.39 62.02 3.01
N GLN A 487 -83.59 62.98 2.54
CA GLN A 487 -82.13 62.91 2.70
C GLN A 487 -81.71 62.86 4.18
N VAL A 488 -82.40 63.57 5.07
CA VAL A 488 -82.17 63.49 6.53
C VAL A 488 -82.55 62.12 7.09
N SER A 489 -83.65 61.50 6.65
CA SER A 489 -84.01 60.14 7.10
C SER A 489 -83.03 59.09 6.58
N GLU A 490 -82.68 59.10 5.30
CA GLU A 490 -81.66 58.22 4.69
C GLU A 490 -80.29 58.36 5.39
N LEU A 491 -79.84 59.58 5.69
CA LEU A 491 -78.61 59.81 6.45
C LEU A 491 -78.71 59.37 7.92
N SER A 492 -79.90 59.43 8.53
CA SER A 492 -80.13 58.95 9.90
C SER A 492 -80.15 57.42 9.99
N GLU A 493 -80.72 56.74 9.00
CA GLU A 493 -80.70 55.28 8.90
C GLU A 493 -79.28 54.79 8.65
N ALA A 494 -78.55 55.41 7.70
CA ALA A 494 -77.13 55.13 7.48
C ALA A 494 -76.28 55.38 8.75
N LEU A 495 -76.56 56.43 9.53
CA LEU A 495 -75.90 56.68 10.81
C LEU A 495 -76.16 55.57 11.83
N GLU A 496 -77.41 55.10 11.96
CA GLU A 496 -77.75 53.99 12.87
C GLU A 496 -77.18 52.65 12.39
N GLU A 497 -77.09 52.41 11.09
CA GLU A 497 -76.35 51.26 10.54
C GLU A 497 -74.86 51.34 10.87
N LYS A 498 -74.22 52.52 10.75
CA LYS A 498 -72.83 52.70 11.18
C LYS A 498 -72.66 52.48 12.68
N LYS A 499 -73.51 53.04 13.54
CA LYS A 499 -73.48 52.75 15.00
C LYS A 499 -73.63 51.27 15.32
N LYS A 500 -74.50 50.54 14.60
CA LYS A 500 -74.65 49.07 14.77
C LYS A 500 -73.39 48.32 14.30
N ALA A 501 -72.81 48.73 13.16
CA ALA A 501 -71.54 48.18 12.68
C ALA A 501 -70.39 48.46 13.67
N ASP A 502 -70.28 49.67 14.20
CA ASP A 502 -69.26 50.07 15.18
C ASP A 502 -69.45 49.33 16.52
N ALA A 503 -70.69 49.10 16.95
CA ALA A 503 -70.98 48.28 18.14
C ALA A 503 -70.57 46.81 17.94
N LEU A 504 -70.82 46.24 16.75
CA LEU A 504 -70.38 44.89 16.38
C LEU A 504 -68.85 44.81 16.27
N LEU A 505 -68.20 45.81 15.67
CA LEU A 505 -66.74 45.92 15.59
C LEU A 505 -66.12 46.09 16.97
N ALA A 506 -66.71 46.88 17.87
CA ALA A 506 -66.26 47.03 19.25
C ALA A 506 -66.41 45.72 20.05
N ALA A 507 -67.47 44.95 19.83
CA ALA A 507 -67.65 43.62 20.41
C ALA A 507 -66.62 42.62 19.86
N GLN A 508 -66.37 42.63 18.55
CA GLN A 508 -65.33 41.81 17.90
C GLN A 508 -63.92 42.20 18.39
N LEU A 509 -63.61 43.49 18.52
CA LEU A 509 -62.34 43.98 19.07
C LEU A 509 -62.15 43.56 20.52
N LYS A 510 -63.19 43.64 21.37
CA LYS A 510 -63.12 43.12 22.75
C LYS A 510 -62.92 41.61 22.79
N LYS A 511 -63.55 40.86 21.88
CA LYS A 511 -63.31 39.41 21.76
C LYS A 511 -61.86 39.14 21.35
N LEU A 512 -61.38 39.77 20.27
CA LEU A 512 -60.00 39.66 19.81
C LEU A 512 -58.97 40.08 20.86
N GLN A 513 -59.25 41.11 21.67
CA GLN A 513 -58.39 41.49 22.81
C GLN A 513 -58.31 40.40 23.89
N ASN A 514 -59.43 39.74 24.19
CA ASN A 514 -59.44 38.59 25.11
C ASN A 514 -58.74 37.38 24.50
N ASP A 515 -58.98 37.07 23.22
CA ASP A 515 -58.34 35.97 22.49
C ASP A 515 -56.81 36.20 22.43
N ILE A 516 -56.35 37.43 22.13
CA ILE A 516 -54.93 37.85 22.20
C ILE A 516 -54.36 37.70 23.62
N ARG A 517 -55.14 37.97 24.67
CA ARG A 517 -54.70 37.80 26.07
C ARG A 517 -54.56 36.32 26.43
N CYS A 518 -55.47 35.45 25.96
CA CYS A 518 -55.38 34.01 26.13
C CYS A 518 -54.15 33.44 25.39
N VAL A 519 -54.02 33.74 24.09
CA VAL A 519 -52.87 33.33 23.26
C VAL A 519 -51.55 33.85 23.83
N ARG A 520 -51.52 35.07 24.39
CA ARG A 520 -50.31 35.57 25.07
C ARG A 520 -49.96 34.75 26.31
N LYS A 521 -50.94 34.43 27.16
CA LYS A 521 -50.74 33.59 28.36
C LYS A 521 -50.33 32.16 28.00
N GLU A 522 -50.82 31.64 26.87
CA GLU A 522 -50.41 30.34 26.33
C GLU A 522 -48.98 30.41 25.77
N ASN A 523 -48.61 31.48 25.05
CA ASN A 523 -47.25 31.73 24.58
C ASN A 523 -46.25 32.00 25.73
N GLU A 524 -46.70 32.56 26.84
CA GLU A 524 -45.91 32.68 28.08
C GLU A 524 -45.66 31.30 28.73
N LYS A 525 -46.64 30.39 28.70
CA LYS A 525 -46.49 29.00 29.14
C LYS A 525 -45.60 28.18 28.23
N THR A 526 -45.87 28.14 26.92
CA THR A 526 -45.02 27.41 25.96
C THR A 526 -43.63 28.02 25.87
N GLY A 527 -43.48 29.32 26.14
CA GLY A 527 -42.20 30.00 26.34
C GLY A 527 -41.50 29.67 27.67
N ALA A 528 -42.19 29.09 28.66
CA ALA A 528 -41.61 28.50 29.86
C ALA A 528 -41.26 27.03 29.63
N GLU A 529 -42.19 26.24 29.12
CA GLU A 529 -41.99 24.84 28.72
C GLU A 529 -40.81 24.73 27.73
N LYS A 530 -40.69 25.65 26.77
CA LYS A 530 -39.52 25.72 25.87
C LYS A 530 -38.22 26.00 26.62
N ARG A 531 -38.22 26.86 27.65
CA ARG A 531 -37.03 27.15 28.46
C ARG A 531 -36.60 25.92 29.27
N ASP A 532 -37.56 25.24 29.89
CA ASP A 532 -37.35 24.03 30.67
C ASP A 532 -36.93 22.84 29.77
N LEU A 533 -37.41 22.80 28.53
CA LEU A 533 -36.92 21.87 27.50
C LEU A 533 -35.52 22.25 26.99
N THR A 534 -35.17 23.52 26.82
CA THR A 534 -33.79 23.90 26.45
C THR A 534 -32.79 23.61 27.56
N THR A 535 -33.10 23.88 28.83
CA THR A 535 -32.22 23.48 29.93
C THR A 535 -32.13 21.96 30.02
N LYS A 536 -33.20 21.22 29.73
CA LYS A 536 -33.12 19.75 29.67
C LYS A 536 -32.32 19.23 28.47
N ILE A 537 -32.35 19.91 27.33
CA ILE A 537 -31.49 19.63 26.18
C ILE A 537 -30.03 19.97 26.51
N GLU A 538 -29.75 21.05 27.25
CA GLU A 538 -28.41 21.40 27.72
C GLU A 538 -27.86 20.37 28.73
N GLU A 539 -28.69 19.87 29.65
CA GLU A 539 -28.35 18.73 30.53
C GLU A 539 -28.07 17.46 29.74
N LEU A 540 -28.92 17.11 28.76
CA LEU A 540 -28.73 15.91 27.93
C LEU A 540 -27.48 16.02 27.05
N ASN A 541 -27.26 17.18 26.41
CA ASN A 541 -26.04 17.47 25.67
C ASN A 541 -24.81 17.32 26.56
N LEU A 542 -24.84 17.78 27.82
CA LEU A 542 -23.73 17.59 28.76
C LEU A 542 -23.52 16.11 29.13
N VAL A 543 -24.59 15.34 29.30
CA VAL A 543 -24.52 13.89 29.53
C VAL A 543 -23.92 13.20 28.30
N ASP A 544 -24.44 13.45 27.11
CA ASP A 544 -23.91 12.91 25.86
C ASP A 544 -22.44 13.29 25.66
N ASP A 545 -22.07 14.53 25.94
CA ASP A 545 -20.70 15.04 25.89
C ASP A 545 -19.77 14.34 26.92
N THR A 546 -20.30 13.81 28.03
CA THR A 546 -19.53 12.92 28.94
C THR A 546 -19.48 11.46 28.48
N LEU A 547 -20.60 10.92 27.98
CA LEU A 547 -20.68 9.56 27.43
C LEU A 547 -19.78 9.41 26.19
N ASP A 548 -19.69 10.43 25.36
CA ASP A 548 -18.88 10.47 24.14
C ASP A 548 -17.39 10.62 24.47
N LYS A 549 -17.04 11.37 25.52
CA LYS A 549 -15.68 11.39 26.09
C LYS A 549 -15.29 10.03 26.68
N ASP A 550 -16.19 9.32 27.35
CA ASP A 550 -15.93 7.99 27.88
C ASP A 550 -15.90 6.91 26.79
N LEU A 551 -16.76 7.01 25.77
CA LEU A 551 -16.70 6.18 24.56
C LEU A 551 -15.35 6.34 23.87
N LYS A 552 -14.86 7.58 23.70
CA LYS A 552 -13.51 7.85 23.16
C LYS A 552 -12.40 7.21 24.02
N LYS A 553 -12.49 7.25 25.36
CA LYS A 553 -11.55 6.53 26.25
C LYS A 553 -11.63 5.01 26.08
N GLN A 554 -12.82 4.43 25.91
CA GLN A 554 -12.98 2.98 25.71
C GLN A 554 -12.55 2.53 24.31
N LEU A 555 -12.74 3.37 23.28
CA LEU A 555 -12.23 3.13 21.93
C LEU A 555 -10.70 3.16 21.89
N LEU A 556 -10.05 4.10 22.59
CA LEU A 556 -8.60 4.12 22.76
C LEU A 556 -8.12 2.85 23.47
N LYS A 557 -8.68 2.49 24.64
CA LYS A 557 -8.35 1.23 25.33
C LYS A 557 -8.52 -0.01 24.44
N LYS A 558 -9.60 -0.06 23.64
CA LYS A 558 -9.83 -1.13 22.67
C LYS A 558 -8.75 -1.16 21.58
N GLN A 559 -8.34 0.01 21.08
CA GLN A 559 -7.26 0.13 20.10
C GLN A 559 -5.91 -0.30 20.70
N ASP A 560 -5.60 0.11 21.93
CA ASP A 560 -4.41 -0.30 22.68
C ASP A 560 -4.40 -1.83 22.86
N SER A 561 -5.49 -2.43 23.34
CA SER A 561 -5.63 -3.89 23.46
C SER A 561 -5.58 -4.63 22.13
N ILE A 562 -5.98 -4.01 21.00
CA ILE A 562 -5.79 -4.58 19.65
C ILE A 562 -4.32 -4.50 19.24
N VAL A 563 -3.60 -3.43 19.58
CA VAL A 563 -2.15 -3.31 19.33
C VAL A 563 -1.39 -4.34 20.18
N GLU A 564 -1.71 -4.49 21.47
CA GLU A 564 -1.16 -5.53 22.34
C GLU A 564 -1.44 -6.93 21.79
N ASN A 565 -2.68 -7.22 21.36
CA ASN A 565 -3.04 -8.50 20.74
C ASN A 565 -2.25 -8.74 19.45
N ASN A 566 -2.05 -7.72 18.61
CA ASN A 566 -1.24 -7.82 17.40
C ASN A 566 0.25 -8.05 17.70
N ILE A 567 0.80 -7.41 18.75
CA ILE A 567 2.16 -7.67 19.24
C ILE A 567 2.28 -9.13 19.71
N LEU A 568 1.36 -9.60 20.55
CA LEU A 568 1.32 -11.00 21.00
C LEU A 568 1.15 -11.98 19.83
N GLN A 569 0.37 -11.65 18.80
CA GLN A 569 0.27 -12.45 17.58
C GLN A 569 1.58 -12.47 16.78
N LEU A 570 2.32 -11.36 16.73
CA LEU A 570 3.64 -11.29 16.09
C LEU A 570 4.68 -12.09 16.89
N GLU A 571 4.63 -12.06 18.23
CA GLU A 571 5.46 -12.90 19.09
C GLU A 571 5.11 -14.38 18.93
N VAL A 572 3.83 -14.76 18.91
CA VAL A 572 3.39 -16.14 18.64
C VAL A 572 3.81 -16.59 17.24
N LYS A 573 3.72 -15.72 16.21
CA LYS A 573 4.25 -16.01 14.86
C LYS A 573 5.78 -16.18 14.89
N ARG A 574 6.51 -15.34 15.60
CA ARG A 574 7.98 -15.42 15.76
C ARG A 574 8.40 -16.70 16.49
N HIS A 575 7.71 -17.08 17.56
CA HIS A 575 7.95 -18.32 18.30
C HIS A 575 7.55 -19.56 17.49
N ARG A 576 6.47 -19.49 16.69
CA ARG A 576 6.09 -20.55 15.75
C ARG A 576 7.11 -20.74 14.64
N ASN A 577 7.60 -19.66 14.04
CA ASN A 577 8.65 -19.72 13.03
C ASN A 577 9.96 -20.26 13.63
N MET A 578 10.36 -19.76 14.81
CA MET A 578 11.53 -20.30 15.52
C MET A 578 11.36 -21.78 15.87
N LEU A 579 10.15 -22.24 16.22
CA LEU A 579 9.87 -23.65 16.43
C LEU A 579 9.99 -24.44 15.12
N TYR A 580 9.50 -23.92 14.00
CA TYR A 580 9.67 -24.52 12.68
C TYR A 580 11.14 -24.58 12.25
N ASP A 581 11.93 -23.51 12.42
CA ASP A 581 13.37 -23.50 12.17
C ASP A 581 14.09 -24.58 13.01
N LYS A 582 13.61 -24.83 14.23
CA LYS A 582 14.12 -25.90 15.10
C LYS A 582 13.63 -27.29 14.70
N THR A 583 12.38 -27.47 14.26
CA THR A 583 11.91 -28.77 13.75
C THR A 583 12.58 -29.14 12.44
N ASP A 584 12.76 -28.19 11.52
CA ASP A 584 13.46 -28.40 10.25
C ASP A 584 14.96 -28.62 10.49
N GLY A 585 15.54 -27.90 11.46
CA GLY A 585 16.87 -28.18 11.99
C GLY A 585 17.00 -29.62 12.50
N VAL A 586 16.08 -30.08 13.37
CA VAL A 586 16.06 -31.46 13.88
C VAL A 586 15.83 -32.48 12.77
N LEU A 587 14.86 -32.28 11.87
CA LEU A 587 14.59 -33.16 10.73
C LEU A 587 15.80 -33.26 9.78
N SER A 588 16.53 -32.16 9.57
CA SER A 588 17.76 -32.17 8.77
C SER A 588 18.88 -32.95 9.47
N LEU A 589 19.01 -32.83 10.80
CA LEU A 589 19.97 -33.57 11.61
C LEU A 589 19.60 -35.06 11.72
N GLU A 590 18.31 -35.39 11.80
CA GLU A 590 17.81 -36.78 11.78
C GLU A 590 17.99 -37.41 10.41
N LYS A 591 17.68 -36.70 9.32
CA LYS A 591 18.00 -37.15 7.95
C LYS A 591 19.50 -37.39 7.77
N ARG A 592 20.35 -36.48 8.27
CA ARG A 592 21.82 -36.61 8.21
C ARG A 592 22.35 -37.74 9.10
N LYS A 593 21.75 -37.94 10.28
CA LYS A 593 22.01 -39.06 11.19
C LYS A 593 21.62 -40.39 10.56
N LEU A 594 20.46 -40.47 9.90
CA LEU A 594 20.01 -41.67 9.18
C LEU A 594 20.93 -41.96 7.99
N GLN A 595 21.31 -40.95 7.21
CA GLN A 595 22.30 -41.10 6.13
C GLN A 595 23.65 -41.61 6.67
N LEU A 596 24.16 -41.03 7.75
CA LEU A 596 25.40 -41.49 8.41
C LEU A 596 25.26 -42.89 9.01
N GLN A 597 24.10 -43.24 9.59
CA GLN A 597 23.84 -44.59 10.10
C GLN A 597 23.72 -45.62 8.98
N THR A 598 23.19 -45.25 7.82
CA THR A 598 23.17 -46.10 6.62
C THR A 598 24.59 -46.30 6.09
N ALA A 599 25.34 -45.22 5.86
CA ALA A 599 26.75 -45.29 5.42
C ALA A 599 27.65 -46.05 6.41
N MET A 600 27.42 -45.92 7.73
CA MET A 600 28.12 -46.70 8.75
C MET A 600 27.73 -48.18 8.72
N LYS A 601 26.46 -48.52 8.47
CA LYS A 601 26.02 -49.92 8.28
C LYS A 601 26.60 -50.53 7.01
N GLU A 602 26.60 -49.79 5.90
CA GLU A 602 27.20 -50.18 4.63
C GLU A 602 28.71 -50.41 4.83
N ARG A 603 29.44 -49.44 5.40
CA ARG A 603 30.87 -49.58 5.68
C ARG A 603 31.19 -50.70 6.69
N GLN A 604 30.32 -50.93 7.67
CA GLN A 604 30.49 -52.04 8.61
C GLN A 604 30.18 -53.40 7.96
N GLN A 605 29.27 -53.45 6.99
CA GLN A 605 29.01 -54.64 6.17
C GLN A 605 30.16 -54.91 5.19
N GLU A 606 30.73 -53.88 4.57
CA GLU A 606 31.98 -53.99 3.78
C GLU A 606 33.13 -54.54 4.64
N ILE A 607 33.34 -53.97 5.84
CA ILE A 607 34.35 -54.46 6.80
C ILE A 607 34.04 -55.90 7.24
N CYS A 608 32.77 -56.27 7.40
CA CYS A 608 32.38 -57.65 7.69
C CYS A 608 32.73 -58.59 6.52
N VAL A 609 32.41 -58.22 5.28
CA VAL A 609 32.75 -59.00 4.07
C VAL A 609 34.27 -59.10 3.90
N HIS A 610 35.03 -58.03 4.13
CA HIS A 610 36.50 -58.07 4.13
C HIS A 610 37.06 -58.94 5.26
N ARG A 611 36.48 -58.89 6.46
CA ARG A 611 36.86 -59.77 7.59
C ARG A 611 36.53 -61.24 7.31
N ASP A 612 35.40 -61.53 6.69
CA ASP A 612 35.00 -62.88 6.29
C ASP A 612 35.88 -63.39 5.13
N MET A 613 36.28 -62.52 4.20
CA MET A 613 37.28 -62.81 3.18
C MET A 613 38.64 -63.14 3.82
N HIS A 614 39.14 -62.28 4.71
CA HIS A 614 40.42 -62.50 5.38
C HIS A 614 40.41 -63.71 6.32
N THR A 615 39.30 -64.03 7.00
CA THR A 615 39.21 -65.25 7.83
C THR A 615 39.04 -66.51 6.98
N LYS A 616 38.41 -66.45 5.80
CA LYS A 616 38.48 -67.54 4.80
C LYS A 616 39.91 -67.71 4.28
N GLN A 617 40.60 -66.62 3.98
CA GLN A 617 41.98 -66.64 3.49
C GLN A 617 42.96 -67.17 4.56
N LEU A 618 42.78 -66.77 5.83
CA LEU A 618 43.50 -67.37 6.96
C LEU A 618 43.20 -68.86 7.10
N LYS A 619 41.93 -69.29 7.00
CA LYS A 619 41.59 -70.73 7.04
C LYS A 619 42.24 -71.51 5.89
N ILE A 620 42.35 -70.92 4.70
CA ILE A 620 43.06 -71.52 3.57
C ILE A 620 44.56 -71.61 3.88
N THR A 621 45.22 -70.55 4.35
CA THR A 621 46.65 -70.62 4.71
C THR A 621 46.93 -71.49 5.94
N GLU A 622 45.97 -71.65 6.85
CA GLU A 622 46.02 -72.62 7.95
C GLU A 622 45.88 -74.06 7.44
N GLN A 623 45.00 -74.32 6.46
CA GLN A 623 44.88 -75.63 5.79
C GLN A 623 46.12 -75.95 4.96
N GLU A 624 46.69 -74.98 4.24
CA GLU A 624 47.97 -75.10 3.54
C GLU A 624 49.10 -75.35 4.54
N MET A 625 49.16 -74.62 5.65
CA MET A 625 50.14 -74.86 6.72
C MET A 625 49.95 -76.24 7.36
N GLN A 626 48.71 -76.72 7.55
CA GLN A 626 48.44 -78.07 8.05
C GLN A 626 48.87 -79.13 7.03
N GLY A 627 48.63 -78.93 5.73
CA GLY A 627 49.11 -79.77 4.65
C GLY A 627 50.64 -79.80 4.56
N LEU A 628 51.30 -78.65 4.67
CA LEU A 628 52.76 -78.54 4.73
C LEU A 628 53.33 -79.16 6.01
N ARG A 629 52.66 -79.05 7.15
CA ARG A 629 53.02 -79.75 8.39
C ARG A 629 52.83 -81.26 8.25
N ALA A 630 51.79 -81.72 7.57
CA ALA A 630 51.54 -83.13 7.28
C ALA A 630 52.60 -83.69 6.33
N HIS A 631 52.94 -82.99 5.25
CA HIS A 631 54.07 -83.33 4.39
C HIS A 631 55.41 -83.26 5.12
N LEU A 632 55.61 -82.30 6.04
CA LEU A 632 56.79 -82.26 6.91
C LEU A 632 56.86 -83.51 7.81
N HIS A 633 55.74 -83.93 8.42
CA HIS A 633 55.68 -85.15 9.21
C HIS A 633 55.87 -86.42 8.35
N GLU A 634 55.34 -86.44 7.12
CA GLU A 634 55.56 -87.52 6.17
C GLU A 634 57.06 -87.61 5.81
N ARG A 635 57.68 -86.47 5.49
CA ARG A 635 59.11 -86.35 5.16
C ARG A 635 60.00 -86.65 6.35
N LEU A 636 59.66 -86.22 7.57
CA LEU A 636 60.32 -86.61 8.80
C LEU A 636 60.18 -88.12 9.04
N SER A 637 58.99 -88.72 8.88
CA SER A 637 58.82 -90.17 8.95
C SER A 637 59.64 -90.91 7.89
N LYS A 638 59.87 -90.29 6.73
CA LYS A 638 60.68 -90.84 5.63
C LYS A 638 62.18 -90.66 5.92
N VAL A 639 62.59 -89.57 6.56
CA VAL A 639 63.92 -89.36 7.12
C VAL A 639 64.19 -90.32 8.28
N ASP A 640 63.22 -90.63 9.14
CA ASP A 640 63.37 -91.61 10.21
C ASP A 640 63.39 -93.04 9.67
N LYS A 641 62.61 -93.34 8.62
CA LYS A 641 62.73 -94.60 7.87
C LYS A 641 64.09 -94.70 7.18
N MET A 642 64.66 -93.60 6.67
CA MET A 642 66.01 -93.56 6.12
C MET A 642 67.08 -93.63 7.20
N LYS A 643 66.93 -92.97 8.36
CA LYS A 643 67.84 -93.07 9.51
C LYS A 643 67.88 -94.51 10.01
N LYS A 644 66.73 -95.13 10.24
CA LYS A 644 66.66 -96.55 10.62
C LYS A 644 67.27 -97.45 9.54
N LYS A 645 67.13 -97.12 8.25
CA LYS A 645 67.87 -97.80 7.18
C LYS A 645 69.37 -97.54 7.22
N TYR A 646 69.83 -96.33 7.52
CA TYR A 646 71.25 -95.98 7.63
C TYR A 646 71.88 -96.55 8.90
N GLU A 647 71.16 -96.63 10.01
CA GLU A 647 71.56 -97.31 11.25
C GLU A 647 71.67 -98.82 10.98
N ILE A 648 70.69 -99.44 10.31
CA ILE A 648 70.78 -100.84 9.85
C ILE A 648 71.96 -101.03 8.90
N ILE A 649 72.16 -100.14 7.91
CA ILE A 649 73.27 -100.21 6.96
C ILE A 649 74.61 -100.09 7.70
N THR A 650 74.77 -99.11 8.59
CA THR A 650 76.00 -98.87 9.36
C THR A 650 76.30 -100.01 10.32
N PHE A 651 75.27 -100.60 10.95
CA PHE A 651 75.41 -101.79 11.79
C PHE A 651 75.68 -103.07 10.98
N SER A 652 75.25 -103.12 9.71
CA SER A 652 75.59 -104.18 8.74
C SER A 652 76.89 -103.90 7.95
N MET A 653 77.54 -102.77 8.20
CA MET A 653 78.79 -102.33 7.56
C MET A 653 79.90 -102.10 8.60
N ALA A 654 79.93 -102.92 9.63
CA ALA A 654 81.16 -103.67 9.86
C ALA A 654 81.36 -104.58 8.62
N ALA A 655 82.50 -104.61 7.92
CA ALA A 655 83.89 -104.44 8.36
C ALA A 655 84.33 -103.03 8.83
N PRO A 656 85.04 -102.94 9.98
CA PRO A 656 85.72 -101.74 10.46
C PRO A 656 87.23 -101.78 10.19
N GLU A 657 87.67 -101.70 8.93
CA GLU A 657 89.09 -101.77 8.51
C GLU A 657 89.36 -100.81 7.33
N GLY A 658 90.48 -100.06 7.27
CA GLY A 658 91.54 -99.93 8.29
C GLY A 658 92.53 -98.78 8.02
N GLU A 659 93.04 -98.22 9.12
CA GLU A 659 94.35 -97.58 9.35
C GLU A 659 94.97 -96.58 8.34
N GLY A 660 95.01 -95.30 8.77
CA GLY A 660 96.22 -94.45 8.74
C GLY A 660 96.63 -93.74 7.43
N ASP A 661 97.42 -92.67 7.47
CA ASP A 661 97.73 -91.80 8.62
C ASP A 661 98.27 -90.43 8.17
N ASN A 662 98.09 -89.38 8.98
CA ASN A 662 98.66 -88.05 8.71
C ASN A 662 100.08 -87.93 9.29
N SER A 663 101.14 -87.89 8.48
CA SER A 663 102.49 -87.58 8.99
C SER A 663 103.47 -86.92 8.00
N GLN A 664 104.35 -86.09 8.56
CA GLN A 664 105.70 -85.63 8.18
C GLN A 664 106.14 -85.42 6.70
N ALA A 665 105.81 -86.31 5.76
CA ALA A 665 106.50 -86.43 4.46
C ALA A 665 106.40 -85.19 3.56
N TYR A 666 105.28 -84.46 3.62
CA TYR A 666 104.98 -83.27 2.80
C TYR A 666 106.04 -82.17 2.91
N TYR A 667 106.71 -82.04 4.05
CA TYR A 667 107.73 -81.02 4.29
C TYR A 667 109.16 -81.47 3.95
N ILE A 668 109.41 -82.76 3.72
CA ILE A 668 110.72 -83.29 3.32
C ILE A 668 110.90 -83.21 1.79
N ILE A 669 109.87 -83.60 1.03
CA ILE A 669 109.95 -83.68 -0.44
C ILE A 669 110.23 -82.30 -1.07
N LYS A 670 109.81 -81.21 -0.43
CA LYS A 670 110.08 -79.84 -0.89
C LYS A 670 111.57 -79.45 -0.83
N ALA A 671 112.38 -80.12 -0.01
CA ALA A 671 113.83 -79.95 0.05
C ALA A 671 114.59 -80.84 -0.96
N ALA A 672 113.88 -81.68 -1.74
CA ALA A 672 114.44 -82.47 -2.85
C ALA A 672 114.22 -81.83 -4.23
N GLN A 673 113.72 -80.59 -4.27
CA GLN A 673 113.84 -79.71 -5.44
C GLN A 673 115.32 -79.30 -5.65
N GLU A 674 115.58 -78.44 -6.65
CA GLU A 674 116.76 -77.56 -6.74
C GLU A 674 118.14 -78.20 -6.97
N LYS A 675 118.34 -79.53 -6.81
CA LYS A 675 119.67 -80.15 -7.00
C LYS A 675 119.92 -80.84 -8.35
N GLU A 676 118.94 -81.51 -8.98
CA GLU A 676 119.19 -82.29 -10.23
C GLU A 676 118.68 -81.61 -11.52
N GLU A 677 117.98 -80.47 -11.44
CA GLU A 677 117.48 -79.76 -12.64
C GLU A 677 118.58 -79.16 -13.54
N LEU A 678 119.80 -78.99 -13.01
CA LEU A 678 120.84 -78.14 -13.60
C LEU A 678 121.95 -78.86 -14.39
N GLN A 679 121.96 -80.19 -14.51
CA GLN A 679 123.08 -80.90 -15.13
C GLN A 679 122.77 -81.73 -16.40
N ARG A 680 121.58 -82.34 -16.55
CA ARG A 680 121.25 -83.14 -17.78
C ARG A 680 120.66 -82.36 -18.96
N LYS A 681 120.46 -81.04 -18.85
CA LYS A 681 119.98 -80.19 -19.97
C LYS A 681 121.11 -79.62 -20.84
N GLY A 682 122.37 -80.00 -20.58
CA GLY A 682 123.55 -79.53 -21.34
C GLY A 682 123.95 -80.41 -22.52
N ASP A 683 124.34 -81.66 -22.24
CA ASP A 683 125.35 -82.33 -23.07
C ASP A 683 124.84 -83.00 -24.37
N ASP A 684 123.66 -83.63 -24.37
CA ASP A 684 123.25 -84.50 -25.48
C ASP A 684 122.81 -83.74 -26.75
N LEU A 685 122.30 -82.51 -26.62
CA LEU A 685 121.82 -81.71 -27.76
C LEU A 685 122.95 -81.30 -28.72
N ASP A 686 124.18 -81.13 -28.22
CA ASP A 686 125.36 -80.77 -29.02
C ASP A 686 125.98 -81.97 -29.77
N ALA A 687 125.49 -83.19 -29.54
CA ALA A 687 126.06 -84.41 -30.13
C ALA A 687 125.44 -84.75 -31.50
N GLU A 688 124.11 -84.73 -31.63
CA GLU A 688 123.42 -85.22 -32.83
C GLU A 688 123.54 -84.29 -34.05
N ILE A 689 123.53 -82.97 -33.82
CA ILE A 689 123.60 -81.94 -34.87
C ILE A 689 124.81 -82.16 -35.79
N ARG A 690 125.99 -82.47 -35.22
CA ARG A 690 127.26 -82.68 -35.95
C ARG A 690 127.33 -83.99 -36.74
N LYS A 691 126.27 -84.81 -36.73
CA LYS A 691 126.17 -86.06 -37.48
C LYS A 691 125.41 -85.86 -38.80
N ALA A 692 124.24 -85.21 -38.74
CA ALA A 692 123.39 -84.95 -39.90
C ALA A 692 124.08 -84.12 -41.01
N GLU A 693 124.94 -83.17 -40.64
CA GLU A 693 125.68 -82.31 -41.59
C GLU A 693 126.60 -83.07 -42.55
N LYS A 694 127.02 -84.30 -42.20
CA LYS A 694 127.96 -85.09 -43.02
C LYS A 694 127.26 -85.90 -44.11
N GLU A 695 125.99 -86.26 -43.91
CA GLU A 695 125.27 -87.17 -44.81
C GLU A 695 124.72 -86.43 -46.03
N ASN A 696 124.28 -85.17 -45.88
CA ASN A 696 123.81 -84.33 -46.99
C ASN A 696 124.85 -84.17 -48.13
N LYS A 697 126.15 -84.07 -47.80
CA LYS A 697 127.23 -83.88 -48.80
C LYS A 697 127.48 -85.10 -49.69
N ALA A 698 126.99 -86.28 -49.33
CA ALA A 698 127.13 -87.48 -50.16
C ALA A 698 126.09 -87.52 -51.30
N LEU A 699 124.87 -87.06 -51.04
CA LEU A 699 123.75 -87.09 -51.98
C LEU A 699 123.96 -86.16 -53.18
N GLU A 700 124.53 -84.98 -52.94
CA GLU A 700 124.68 -83.91 -53.93
C GLU A 700 125.47 -84.34 -55.19
N ASN A 701 126.52 -85.15 -55.02
CA ASN A 701 127.34 -85.68 -56.12
C ASN A 701 126.56 -86.60 -57.08
N THR A 702 125.55 -87.33 -56.60
CA THR A 702 124.80 -88.28 -57.45
C THR A 702 123.87 -87.57 -58.44
N MET A 703 123.41 -86.35 -58.12
CA MET A 703 122.53 -85.54 -58.96
C MET A 703 123.22 -85.13 -60.28
N HIS A 704 124.54 -84.97 -60.28
CA HIS A 704 125.29 -84.42 -61.41
C HIS A 704 125.33 -85.35 -62.65
N LEU A 705 125.35 -86.67 -62.45
CA LEU A 705 125.38 -87.64 -63.55
C LEU A 705 124.04 -87.67 -64.33
N PHE A 706 122.91 -87.48 -63.64
CA PHE A 706 121.57 -87.62 -64.21
C PHE A 706 121.23 -86.50 -65.22
N ASN A 707 121.81 -85.31 -65.04
CA ASN A 707 121.57 -84.15 -65.92
C ASN A 707 122.18 -84.31 -67.33
N ASN A 708 123.31 -85.02 -67.47
CA ASN A 708 124.03 -85.08 -68.75
C ASN A 708 123.28 -85.89 -69.83
N HIS A 709 122.64 -87.01 -69.49
CA HIS A 709 121.82 -87.78 -70.45
C HIS A 709 120.55 -87.01 -70.87
N ASN A 710 119.96 -86.22 -69.97
CA ASN A 710 118.74 -85.43 -70.21
C ASN A 710 118.95 -84.30 -71.24
N SER A 711 120.21 -83.92 -71.50
CA SER A 711 120.57 -82.88 -72.48
C SER A 711 120.45 -83.36 -73.93
N SER A 712 120.99 -84.54 -74.25
CA SER A 712 121.03 -85.06 -75.64
C SER A 712 119.64 -85.38 -76.19
N TYR A 713 118.75 -85.93 -75.37
CA TYR A 713 117.39 -86.32 -75.78
C TYR A 713 116.49 -85.12 -76.17
N ARG A 714 116.90 -83.89 -75.85
CA ARG A 714 116.19 -82.66 -76.21
C ARG A 714 116.58 -82.09 -77.58
N LYS A 715 117.66 -82.59 -78.20
CA LYS A 715 118.19 -82.06 -79.46
C LYS A 715 117.54 -82.66 -80.72
N SER A 716 116.82 -83.77 -80.60
CA SER A 716 116.15 -84.46 -81.73
C SER A 716 114.79 -83.85 -82.13
N PHE A 717 114.18 -83.02 -81.28
CA PHE A 717 112.84 -82.48 -81.47
C PHE A 717 112.80 -80.99 -81.88
N ILE A 718 113.89 -80.46 -82.45
CA ILE A 718 113.92 -79.09 -82.98
C ILE A 718 114.03 -79.13 -84.50
N LYS A 719 112.88 -78.94 -85.16
CA LYS A 719 112.83 -78.43 -86.53
C LYS A 719 111.57 -77.58 -86.69
N VAL A 720 111.75 -76.26 -86.74
CA VAL A 720 110.76 -75.33 -87.25
C VAL A 720 111.36 -74.69 -88.50
N THR A 721 110.52 -74.38 -89.47
CA THR A 721 110.88 -73.50 -90.60
C THR A 721 110.47 -72.09 -90.24
N ASP A 722 111.45 -71.22 -90.02
CA ASP A 722 111.32 -69.91 -89.34
C ASP A 722 110.68 -68.81 -90.22
N SER A 723 109.63 -69.16 -90.98
CA SER A 723 108.84 -68.26 -91.82
C SER A 723 107.36 -68.64 -91.91
N SER A 724 106.84 -69.38 -90.92
CA SER A 724 105.41 -69.61 -90.67
C SER A 724 104.96 -68.86 -89.39
N PRO A 725 103.69 -68.40 -89.26
CA PRO A 725 103.14 -67.94 -87.98
C PRO A 725 103.36 -68.94 -86.84
N GLU A 726 103.43 -70.23 -87.17
CA GLU A 726 103.68 -71.32 -86.23
C GLU A 726 105.04 -71.20 -85.50
N TYR A 727 106.02 -70.41 -85.97
CA TYR A 727 107.25 -70.17 -85.22
C TYR A 727 107.08 -69.15 -84.08
N GLN A 728 106.33 -68.08 -84.34
CA GLN A 728 105.96 -67.12 -83.29
C GLN A 728 104.95 -67.75 -82.32
N GLU A 729 104.03 -68.56 -82.83
CA GLU A 729 103.15 -69.37 -82.00
C GLU A 729 103.92 -70.43 -81.22
N LYS A 730 104.97 -71.06 -81.77
CA LYS A 730 105.88 -71.98 -81.03
C LYS A 730 106.63 -71.27 -79.91
N LEU A 731 106.96 -69.99 -80.04
CA LEU A 731 107.53 -69.17 -78.96
C LEU A 731 106.49 -68.91 -77.85
N ASN A 732 105.27 -68.51 -78.24
CA ASN A 732 104.14 -68.37 -77.31
C ASN A 732 103.71 -69.71 -76.70
N LEU A 733 103.86 -70.83 -77.40
CA LEU A 733 103.57 -72.18 -76.93
C LEU A 733 104.69 -72.74 -76.06
N GLU A 734 105.95 -72.29 -76.21
CA GLU A 734 107.00 -72.53 -75.22
C GLU A 734 106.75 -71.75 -73.92
N GLU A 735 106.09 -70.60 -73.99
CA GLU A 735 105.69 -69.81 -72.83
C GLU A 735 104.38 -70.33 -72.19
N GLN A 736 103.38 -70.71 -72.98
CA GLN A 736 102.23 -71.49 -72.52
C GLN A 736 102.65 -72.88 -72.02
N LYS A 737 103.72 -73.47 -72.55
CA LYS A 737 104.34 -74.68 -72.00
C LYS A 737 105.04 -74.39 -70.68
N ARG A 738 105.71 -73.25 -70.47
CA ARG A 738 106.18 -72.85 -69.14
C ARG A 738 105.01 -72.71 -68.16
N ALA A 739 103.90 -72.08 -68.57
CA ALA A 739 102.68 -72.02 -67.77
C ALA A 739 102.00 -73.39 -67.59
N ALA A 740 102.11 -74.31 -68.56
CA ALA A 740 101.62 -75.68 -68.48
C ALA A 740 102.51 -76.55 -67.59
N ASP A 741 103.83 -76.35 -67.59
CA ASP A 741 104.81 -76.92 -66.66
C ASP A 741 104.59 -76.36 -65.25
N GLU A 742 104.05 -75.15 -65.09
CA GLU A 742 103.58 -74.63 -63.80
C GLU A 742 102.23 -75.20 -63.38
N LYS A 743 101.30 -75.42 -64.32
CA LYS A 743 100.13 -76.29 -64.09
C LYS A 743 100.55 -77.74 -63.84
N LEU A 744 101.71 -78.19 -64.31
CA LEU A 744 102.29 -79.51 -64.03
C LEU A 744 102.99 -79.51 -62.66
N LYS A 745 103.61 -78.40 -62.23
CA LYS A 745 104.03 -78.19 -60.82
C LYS A 745 102.82 -78.16 -59.89
N PHE A 746 101.69 -77.58 -60.30
CA PHE A 746 100.42 -77.63 -59.57
C PHE A 746 99.85 -79.06 -59.57
N LYS A 747 99.85 -79.78 -60.70
CA LYS A 747 99.52 -81.20 -60.74
C LYS A 747 100.55 -82.07 -59.99
N ARG A 748 101.78 -81.60 -59.73
CA ARG A 748 102.75 -82.19 -58.79
C ARG A 748 102.55 -81.77 -57.32
N ARG A 749 101.69 -80.77 -57.05
CA ARG A 749 101.09 -80.56 -55.71
C ARG A 749 99.88 -81.48 -55.55
N GLN A 750 99.06 -81.64 -56.59
CA GLN A 750 97.95 -82.60 -56.58
C GLN A 750 98.42 -84.07 -56.61
N ILE A 751 99.57 -84.38 -57.21
CA ILE A 751 100.25 -85.67 -57.03
C ILE A 751 100.82 -85.77 -55.61
N ARG A 752 101.13 -84.66 -54.93
CA ARG A 752 101.46 -84.70 -53.49
C ARG A 752 100.24 -84.91 -52.61
N GLU A 753 99.12 -84.28 -52.89
CA GLU A 753 97.81 -84.59 -52.27
C GLU A 753 97.45 -86.07 -52.53
N LEU A 754 97.72 -86.60 -53.73
CA LEU A 754 97.58 -88.03 -54.03
C LEU A 754 98.67 -88.89 -53.39
N GLN A 755 99.87 -88.36 -53.10
CA GLN A 755 100.91 -89.07 -52.35
C GLN A 755 100.53 -89.16 -50.87
N GLU A 756 99.98 -88.09 -50.29
CA GLU A 756 99.35 -88.07 -48.95
C GLU A 756 98.16 -89.05 -48.91
N ASN A 757 97.36 -89.17 -49.98
CA ASN A 757 96.39 -90.27 -50.10
C ASN A 757 97.05 -91.65 -50.24
N THR A 758 98.23 -91.78 -50.87
CA THR A 758 99.02 -93.02 -50.79
C THR A 758 99.74 -93.21 -49.46
N GLU A 759 99.83 -92.19 -48.59
CA GLU A 759 100.26 -92.30 -47.19
C GLU A 759 99.08 -92.74 -46.29
N VAL A 760 97.84 -92.40 -46.66
CA VAL A 760 96.64 -93.07 -46.13
C VAL A 760 96.60 -94.54 -46.59
N MET A 761 96.93 -94.83 -47.85
CA MET A 761 97.11 -96.22 -48.31
C MET A 761 98.34 -96.90 -47.70
N SER A 762 99.41 -96.19 -47.36
CA SER A 762 100.57 -96.75 -46.65
C SER A 762 100.25 -96.95 -45.16
N SER A 763 99.32 -96.18 -44.59
CA SER A 763 98.71 -96.47 -43.28
C SER A 763 97.87 -97.75 -43.33
N SER A 764 97.25 -98.07 -44.47
CA SER A 764 96.66 -99.39 -44.72
C SER A 764 97.73 -100.48 -44.92
N LEU A 765 98.85 -100.17 -45.59
CA LEU A 765 100.01 -101.07 -45.71
C LEU A 765 100.67 -101.34 -44.34
N ASN A 766 100.65 -100.38 -43.42
CA ASN A 766 101.10 -100.55 -42.04
C ASN A 766 100.19 -101.54 -41.27
N SER A 767 98.90 -101.65 -41.63
CA SER A 767 98.03 -102.74 -41.14
C SER A 767 98.49 -104.11 -41.65
N LEU A 768 98.92 -104.20 -42.92
CA LEU A 768 99.50 -105.43 -43.47
C LEU A 768 100.88 -105.76 -42.86
N GLN A 769 101.69 -104.75 -42.55
CA GLN A 769 102.92 -104.93 -41.75
C GLN A 769 102.61 -105.36 -40.31
N GLN A 770 101.44 -105.02 -39.77
CA GLN A 770 101.00 -105.53 -38.47
C GLN A 770 100.58 -107.01 -38.54
N GLU A 771 100.08 -107.49 -39.69
CA GLU A 771 99.92 -108.93 -39.97
C GLU A 771 101.27 -109.62 -40.20
N GLU A 772 102.20 -109.00 -40.93
CA GLU A 772 103.59 -109.45 -41.09
C GLU A 772 104.29 -109.59 -39.73
N ALA A 773 104.04 -108.67 -38.79
CA ALA A 773 104.50 -108.74 -37.41
C ALA A 773 103.94 -109.94 -36.61
N THR A 774 102.90 -110.62 -37.10
CA THR A 774 102.48 -111.93 -36.57
C THR A 774 103.24 -113.10 -37.20
N GLN A 775 103.67 -112.97 -38.46
CA GLN A 775 104.46 -113.98 -39.16
C GLN A 775 105.94 -113.95 -38.76
N THR A 776 106.52 -112.75 -38.58
CA THR A 776 107.88 -112.61 -38.03
C THR A 776 107.98 -113.16 -36.60
N LYS A 777 106.89 -113.09 -35.81
CA LYS A 777 106.81 -113.78 -34.51
C LYS A 777 106.95 -115.30 -34.66
N ARG A 778 106.29 -115.94 -35.65
CA ARG A 778 106.45 -117.38 -35.95
C ARG A 778 107.86 -117.71 -36.42
N ASN A 779 108.43 -116.91 -37.33
CA ASN A 779 109.80 -117.11 -37.82
C ASN A 779 110.85 -116.97 -36.69
N ALA A 780 110.66 -116.05 -35.76
CA ALA A 780 111.57 -115.88 -34.62
C ALA A 780 111.53 -117.05 -33.61
N ASP A 781 110.46 -117.86 -33.59
CA ASP A 781 110.41 -119.10 -32.80
C ASP A 781 111.10 -120.27 -33.52
N LEU A 782 111.05 -120.32 -34.86
CA LEU A 782 111.85 -121.24 -35.68
C LEU A 782 113.35 -120.89 -35.63
N GLN A 783 113.70 -119.61 -35.77
CA GLN A 783 115.09 -119.15 -35.85
C GLN A 783 115.86 -119.42 -34.57
N ALA A 784 115.18 -119.48 -33.43
CA ALA A 784 115.78 -119.85 -32.18
C ALA A 784 116.03 -121.37 -32.02
N CYS A 785 115.30 -122.25 -32.75
CA CYS A 785 115.68 -123.66 -32.91
C CYS A 785 117.03 -123.84 -33.63
N ILE A 786 117.48 -122.84 -34.38
CA ILE A 786 118.76 -122.87 -35.11
C ILE A 786 119.93 -122.43 -34.21
N VAL A 787 119.66 -121.60 -33.20
CA VAL A 787 120.70 -121.07 -32.29
C VAL A 787 121.21 -122.14 -31.32
N SER A 788 120.38 -123.10 -30.90
CA SER A 788 120.83 -124.27 -30.12
C SER A 788 121.75 -125.19 -30.93
N LEU A 789 121.34 -125.58 -32.14
CA LEU A 789 122.14 -126.40 -33.06
C LEU A 789 123.54 -125.81 -33.33
N LYS A 790 123.64 -124.48 -33.44
CA LYS A 790 124.93 -123.79 -33.61
C LYS A 790 125.85 -123.87 -32.39
N LYS A 791 125.32 -123.97 -31.17
CA LYS A 791 126.16 -124.14 -29.96
C LYS A 791 126.76 -125.54 -29.88
N GLU A 792 126.00 -126.57 -30.22
CA GLU A 792 126.44 -127.97 -30.19
C GLU A 792 127.65 -128.18 -31.12
N LEU A 793 127.61 -127.63 -32.34
CA LEU A 793 128.66 -127.74 -33.34
C LEU A 793 130.03 -127.23 -32.85
N ILE A 794 130.05 -126.09 -32.14
CA ILE A 794 131.29 -125.50 -31.58
C ILE A 794 131.94 -126.45 -30.56
N THR A 795 131.13 -127.11 -29.70
CA THR A 795 131.67 -128.04 -28.68
C THR A 795 132.30 -129.31 -29.25
N GLN A 796 132.04 -129.65 -30.51
CA GLN A 796 132.71 -130.76 -31.19
C GLN A 796 134.07 -130.34 -31.77
N GLN A 797 134.17 -129.13 -32.32
CA GLN A 797 135.43 -128.59 -32.86
C GLN A 797 136.53 -128.55 -31.80
N GLU A 798 136.22 -128.08 -30.58
CA GLU A 798 137.19 -128.01 -29.49
C GLU A 798 137.71 -129.39 -29.02
N LYS A 799 137.01 -130.49 -29.32
CA LYS A 799 137.48 -131.84 -28.99
C LYS A 799 138.47 -132.34 -30.04
N LEU A 800 138.18 -132.05 -31.30
CA LEU A 800 139.01 -132.43 -32.46
C LEU A 800 140.42 -131.79 -32.34
N ASP A 801 140.49 -130.50 -32.02
CA ASP A 801 141.75 -129.76 -31.85
C ASP A 801 142.59 -130.20 -30.63
N ARG A 802 142.02 -130.99 -29.71
CA ARG A 802 142.75 -131.62 -28.58
C ARG A 802 143.37 -132.96 -29.01
N ALA A 803 142.63 -133.78 -29.75
CA ALA A 803 143.09 -135.10 -30.20
C ALA A 803 144.24 -135.01 -31.23
N THR A 804 144.12 -134.13 -32.22
CA THR A 804 145.15 -133.95 -33.26
C THR A 804 146.51 -133.54 -32.69
N LYS A 805 146.51 -132.66 -31.67
CA LYS A 805 147.73 -132.24 -30.96
C LYS A 805 148.42 -133.40 -30.22
N GLN A 806 147.66 -134.32 -29.61
CA GLN A 806 148.24 -135.52 -29.00
C GLN A 806 148.86 -136.47 -30.04
N SER A 807 148.16 -136.72 -31.16
CA SER A 807 148.71 -137.52 -32.26
C SER A 807 150.03 -136.95 -32.78
N SER A 808 150.12 -135.62 -32.94
CA SER A 808 151.34 -134.92 -33.39
C SER A 808 152.55 -135.02 -32.45
N LYS A 809 152.33 -135.34 -31.16
CA LYS A 809 153.40 -135.61 -30.19
C LYS A 809 153.87 -137.05 -30.31
N LEU A 810 152.94 -138.00 -30.26
CA LEU A 810 153.25 -139.43 -30.31
C LEU A 810 154.07 -139.79 -31.56
N THR A 811 153.81 -139.18 -32.72
CA THR A 811 154.66 -139.41 -33.93
C THR A 811 156.12 -138.97 -33.74
N LYS A 812 156.38 -137.87 -33.02
CA LYS A 812 157.75 -137.38 -32.74
C LYS A 812 158.44 -138.16 -31.62
N GLU A 813 157.68 -138.57 -30.61
CA GLU A 813 158.16 -139.45 -29.53
C GLU A 813 158.48 -140.84 -30.09
N ILE A 814 157.65 -141.36 -30.99
CA ILE A 814 157.84 -142.67 -31.63
C ILE A 814 159.24 -142.77 -32.26
N ARG A 815 159.72 -141.85 -33.12
CA ARG A 815 161.07 -141.97 -33.75
C ARG A 815 162.03 -140.81 -33.56
N SER A 816 161.97 -140.28 -32.35
CA SER A 816 163.18 -140.17 -31.53
C SER A 816 163.62 -141.55 -30.97
N THR A 817 162.74 -142.38 -30.41
CA THR A 817 163.17 -143.57 -29.62
C THR A 817 163.96 -144.67 -30.36
N LYS A 818 163.82 -144.82 -31.68
CA LYS A 818 164.61 -145.80 -32.46
C LYS A 818 165.84 -145.21 -33.19
N ASN A 819 166.06 -143.89 -33.15
CA ASN A 819 167.12 -143.19 -33.90
C ASN A 819 167.19 -143.57 -35.40
N THR A 820 166.03 -143.70 -36.04
CA THR A 820 165.85 -143.98 -37.48
C THR A 820 165.03 -142.89 -38.13
N THR A 821 165.45 -142.37 -39.29
CA THR A 821 164.75 -141.28 -40.01
C THR A 821 163.74 -141.75 -41.07
N GLU A 822 163.69 -143.04 -41.40
CA GLU A 822 162.63 -143.58 -42.27
C GLU A 822 161.33 -143.83 -41.50
N GLU A 823 160.18 -143.63 -42.16
CA GLU A 823 158.84 -143.93 -41.63
C GLU A 823 158.68 -145.45 -41.44
N THR A 824 158.06 -145.86 -40.34
CA THR A 824 158.12 -147.24 -39.85
C THR A 824 156.79 -147.98 -39.74
N PHE A 825 156.88 -149.29 -39.48
CA PHE A 825 155.75 -150.22 -39.49
C PHE A 825 154.61 -149.82 -38.55
N GLU A 826 154.94 -149.45 -37.31
CA GLU A 826 153.96 -149.08 -36.29
C GLU A 826 153.22 -147.76 -36.61
N GLU A 827 153.84 -146.85 -37.37
CA GLU A 827 153.22 -145.59 -37.82
C GLU A 827 152.24 -145.80 -38.99
N ARG A 828 152.40 -146.90 -39.74
CA ARG A 828 151.49 -147.27 -40.84
C ARG A 828 150.25 -148.02 -40.36
N ASP A 829 150.34 -148.86 -39.33
CA ASP A 829 149.16 -149.57 -38.78
C ASP A 829 148.14 -148.60 -38.14
N ILE A 830 148.62 -147.56 -37.45
CA ILE A 830 147.77 -146.53 -36.84
C ILE A 830 146.89 -145.85 -37.90
N LYS A 831 147.51 -145.35 -38.99
CA LYS A 831 146.83 -144.70 -40.13
C LYS A 831 145.79 -145.60 -40.79
N LEU A 832 145.98 -146.92 -40.75
CA LEU A 832 145.08 -147.90 -41.38
C LEU A 832 143.82 -148.19 -40.54
N LYS A 833 143.87 -148.03 -39.21
CA LYS A 833 142.66 -148.16 -38.35
C LYS A 833 141.70 -146.98 -38.54
N GLU A 834 142.20 -145.75 -38.51
CA GLU A 834 141.37 -144.53 -38.63
C GLU A 834 140.56 -144.49 -39.94
N LEU A 835 141.13 -145.00 -41.04
CA LEU A 835 140.46 -145.13 -42.35
C LEU A 835 139.36 -146.20 -42.40
N LYS A 836 139.33 -147.17 -41.47
CA LYS A 836 138.29 -148.22 -41.44
C LYS A 836 137.02 -147.77 -40.73
N ASP A 837 137.13 -146.96 -39.68
CA ASP A 837 135.96 -146.53 -38.90
C ASP A 837 135.27 -145.29 -39.48
N SER A 838 136.03 -144.37 -40.10
CA SER A 838 135.48 -143.26 -40.91
C SER A 838 134.60 -143.72 -42.07
N LYS A 839 134.90 -144.89 -42.67
CA LYS A 839 134.05 -145.54 -43.68
C LYS A 839 132.72 -146.10 -43.13
N LYS A 840 132.66 -146.48 -41.85
CA LYS A 840 131.41 -146.96 -41.22
C LYS A 840 130.45 -145.80 -40.96
N ALA A 841 130.98 -144.68 -40.45
CA ALA A 841 130.17 -143.50 -40.12
C ALA A 841 129.48 -142.89 -41.35
N THR A 842 130.21 -142.76 -42.47
CA THR A 842 129.67 -142.20 -43.72
C THR A 842 128.56 -143.05 -44.33
N ASN A 843 128.69 -144.39 -44.31
CA ASN A 843 127.65 -145.30 -44.77
C ASN A 843 126.33 -145.17 -43.98
N LYS A 844 126.39 -144.93 -42.66
CA LYS A 844 125.19 -144.74 -41.82
C LYS A 844 124.46 -143.43 -42.15
N MET A 845 125.21 -142.33 -42.29
CA MET A 845 124.64 -141.01 -42.58
C MET A 845 123.97 -140.94 -43.96
N LEU A 846 124.50 -141.66 -44.96
CA LEU A 846 123.91 -141.73 -46.30
C LEU A 846 122.48 -142.34 -46.29
N LEU A 847 122.22 -143.27 -45.38
CA LEU A 847 120.94 -143.97 -45.29
C LEU A 847 119.85 -143.10 -44.65
N GLU A 848 120.17 -142.39 -43.57
CA GLU A 848 119.25 -141.43 -42.94
C GLU A 848 118.79 -140.33 -43.92
N VAL A 849 119.63 -139.94 -44.89
CA VAL A 849 119.28 -139.00 -45.96
C VAL A 849 118.33 -139.62 -46.99
N MET A 850 118.47 -140.92 -47.32
CA MET A 850 117.55 -141.62 -48.22
C MET A 850 116.15 -141.81 -47.61
N GLU A 851 116.06 -141.91 -46.28
CA GLU A 851 114.79 -142.13 -45.57
C GLU A 851 113.90 -140.88 -45.52
N GLN A 852 114.50 -139.68 -45.47
CA GLN A 852 113.77 -138.41 -45.27
C GLN A 852 113.26 -137.75 -46.55
N TYR A 853 113.90 -138.00 -47.70
CA TYR A 853 113.57 -137.33 -48.97
C TYR A 853 113.48 -138.34 -50.13
N PRO A 854 112.31 -139.01 -50.31
CA PRO A 854 112.13 -140.06 -51.31
C PRO A 854 112.43 -139.64 -52.76
N GLU A 855 112.20 -138.37 -53.11
CA GLU A 855 112.55 -137.84 -54.45
C GLU A 855 114.07 -137.84 -54.72
N LEU A 856 114.89 -137.72 -53.67
CA LEU A 856 116.34 -137.81 -53.75
C LEU A 856 116.84 -139.27 -53.88
N GLN A 857 116.02 -140.25 -53.49
CA GLN A 857 116.36 -141.67 -53.55
C GLN A 857 116.61 -142.11 -55.01
N ALA A 858 115.78 -141.64 -55.95
CA ALA A 858 115.90 -141.94 -57.37
C ALA A 858 117.19 -141.37 -57.98
N THR A 859 117.57 -140.13 -57.63
CA THR A 859 118.80 -139.51 -58.13
C THR A 859 120.06 -140.15 -57.51
N LEU A 860 120.04 -140.47 -56.21
CA LEU A 860 121.14 -141.21 -55.56
C LEU A 860 121.34 -142.60 -56.17
N GLN A 861 120.26 -143.37 -56.40
CA GLN A 861 120.35 -144.71 -56.98
C GLN A 861 120.94 -144.69 -58.41
N MET A 862 120.56 -143.70 -59.22
CA MET A 862 121.16 -143.45 -60.53
C MET A 862 122.68 -143.22 -60.45
N TYR A 863 123.15 -142.34 -59.55
CA TYR A 863 124.58 -142.03 -59.43
C TYR A 863 125.42 -143.22 -58.92
N PHE A 864 124.88 -144.06 -58.04
CA PHE A 864 125.58 -145.28 -57.58
C PHE A 864 125.71 -146.33 -58.70
N MET A 865 124.65 -146.52 -59.50
CA MET A 865 124.74 -147.36 -60.72
C MET A 865 125.79 -146.83 -61.70
N GLN A 866 125.84 -145.51 -61.91
CA GLN A 866 126.78 -144.86 -62.85
C GLN A 866 128.27 -145.05 -62.48
N ARG A 867 128.59 -145.51 -61.27
CA ARG A 867 129.97 -145.83 -60.83
C ARG A 867 130.20 -147.28 -60.42
N GLY A 868 129.22 -148.17 -60.62
CA GLY A 868 129.36 -149.60 -60.30
C GLY A 868 129.55 -149.90 -58.81
N LEU A 869 129.01 -149.06 -57.92
CA LEU A 869 129.14 -149.20 -56.47
C LEU A 869 127.80 -149.62 -55.83
N SER A 870 127.84 -150.59 -54.92
CA SER A 870 126.69 -151.12 -54.19
C SER A 870 126.26 -150.23 -53.01
N LEU A 871 124.95 -150.14 -52.76
CA LEU A 871 124.35 -149.29 -51.72
C LEU A 871 124.38 -149.94 -50.30
N PRO A 872 124.55 -149.19 -49.18
CA PRO A 872 124.73 -149.76 -47.81
C PRO A 872 123.44 -150.13 -47.02
N SER A 873 123.57 -150.48 -45.71
CA SER A 873 122.46 -150.75 -44.75
C SER A 873 122.80 -150.32 -43.27
N TYR A 874 121.81 -150.29 -42.34
CA TYR A 874 121.46 -149.23 -41.30
C TYR A 874 121.97 -149.24 -39.82
N THR A 875 121.84 -148.08 -39.05
CA THR A 875 121.83 -147.85 -37.51
C THR A 875 121.70 -146.36 -36.71
N SER A 876 120.93 -145.17 -37.02
CA SER A 876 120.17 -143.87 -36.33
C SER A 876 120.59 -142.41 -35.53
N THR A 877 119.88 -141.12 -35.53
CA THR A 877 119.90 -139.74 -34.61
C THR A 877 118.97 -138.27 -34.72
N PRO A 878 118.80 -137.18 -33.74
CA PRO A 878 117.95 -135.77 -33.65
C PRO A 878 118.37 -134.33 -32.80
N SER A 879 117.83 -133.03 -32.37
CA SER A 879 116.79 -131.75 -32.43
C SER A 879 116.90 -130.46 -31.30
N SER A 880 116.39 -129.11 -30.95
CA SER A 880 115.53 -127.73 -31.17
C SER A 880 115.72 -126.39 -30.11
N ARG A 881 115.21 -125.07 -29.71
CA ARG A 881 114.17 -123.77 -29.72
C ARG A 881 114.62 -122.30 -29.01
N SER A 882 114.10 -120.96 -28.73
CA SER A 882 112.96 -119.79 -28.77
C SER A 882 113.28 -118.12 -28.52
N SER A 883 112.40 -116.96 -28.52
CA SER A 883 112.64 -115.33 -28.48
C SER A 883 111.60 -114.18 -27.80
N LYS A 884 111.36 -112.73 -27.73
CA LYS A 884 111.52 -111.20 -28.29
C LYS A 884 111.01 -109.79 -27.44
N LEU A 885 111.26 -108.37 -27.68
CA LEU A 885 110.59 -106.98 -27.10
C LEU A 885 110.95 -105.36 -27.50
N SER A 886 110.31 -104.13 -27.05
CA SER A 886 110.53 -102.54 -27.38
C SER A 886 109.79 -101.17 -26.66
N SER A 887 110.10 -99.76 -26.80
CA SER A 887 109.38 -98.38 -26.27
C SER A 887 109.82 -96.77 -26.60
N ALA A 888 109.15 -95.53 -26.23
CA ALA A 888 109.45 -93.96 -26.52
C ALA A 888 108.75 -92.58 -25.79
N SER A 889 108.99 -91.18 -26.07
CA SER A 889 108.49 -89.78 -25.38
C SER A 889 108.55 -88.20 -25.99
N SER A 890 108.15 -86.97 -25.36
CA SER A 890 108.06 -85.41 -25.82
C SER A 890 108.08 -84.10 -24.77
N SER A 891 107.85 -82.67 -24.79
CA SER A 891 107.51 -81.30 -25.59
C SER A 891 107.37 -79.79 -24.83
N VAL A 892 107.33 -78.46 -25.38
CA VAL A 892 107.24 -76.98 -24.69
C VAL A 892 106.91 -75.50 -25.46
N SER A 893 106.66 -74.20 -24.87
CA SER A 893 106.43 -72.73 -25.51
C SER A 893 106.27 -71.25 -24.70
N LEU A 894 106.28 -69.91 -25.23
CA LEU A 894 105.98 -68.45 -24.57
C LEU A 894 106.05 -66.90 -25.28
N ARG A 895 105.33 -65.74 -24.81
CA ARG A 895 105.48 -64.13 -24.71
C ARG A 895 104.86 -62.79 -25.52
N SER A 896 105.27 -61.42 -25.36
CA SER A 896 104.55 -59.98 -25.58
C SER A 896 105.40 -58.57 -25.83
N SER A 897 105.16 -57.17 -26.08
CA SER A 897 104.23 -55.86 -25.96
C SER A 897 104.57 -54.53 -26.94
N ARG A 898 104.35 -53.11 -27.00
CA ARG A 898 103.96 -51.74 -26.27
C ARG A 898 103.82 -50.28 -27.13
N SER A 899 103.35 -49.03 -26.59
CA SER A 899 103.29 -47.46 -26.92
C SER A 899 102.32 -46.59 -27.86
N SER A 900 101.54 -45.61 -27.30
CA SER A 900 100.69 -44.46 -27.79
C SER A 900 100.22 -44.21 -29.27
N GLY A 901 98.88 -44.09 -29.46
CA GLY A 901 98.26 -43.09 -30.37
C GLY A 901 97.75 -43.54 -31.76
N SER A 902 96.69 -44.35 -31.85
CA SER A 902 96.01 -44.67 -33.12
C SER A 902 94.56 -45.18 -32.92
N SER A 903 93.89 -45.51 -34.03
CA SER A 903 92.58 -46.18 -34.15
C SER A 903 91.40 -45.51 -33.44
N ALA A 904 90.87 -44.46 -34.06
CA ALA A 904 89.43 -44.25 -34.13
C ALA A 904 88.92 -44.88 -35.44
N ASP A 905 88.18 -45.99 -35.36
CA ASP A 905 87.41 -46.53 -36.48
C ASP A 905 86.30 -47.49 -35.97
N SER A 906 85.44 -47.95 -36.88
CA SER A 906 84.33 -48.90 -36.77
C SER A 906 82.94 -48.36 -36.35
N SER A 907 82.16 -48.04 -37.39
CA SER A 907 80.76 -48.44 -37.55
C SER A 907 79.71 -47.95 -36.53
N ALA A 908 79.27 -46.70 -36.69
CA ALA A 908 77.93 -46.30 -36.27
C ALA A 908 76.85 -46.98 -37.15
N ARG A 909 76.02 -47.87 -36.58
CA ARG A 909 74.74 -48.27 -37.20
C ARG A 909 73.75 -48.87 -36.20
N SER A 910 72.53 -48.33 -36.19
CA SER A 910 71.27 -48.94 -35.68
C SER A 910 71.19 -49.36 -34.19
N SER A 911 70.03 -49.38 -33.53
CA SER A 911 68.72 -48.72 -33.77
C SER A 911 67.79 -49.00 -32.58
N ALA A 912 66.70 -48.23 -32.46
CA ALA A 912 65.47 -48.59 -31.74
C ALA A 912 65.58 -48.92 -30.23
N VAL A 913 65.23 -47.93 -29.40
CA VAL A 913 64.58 -48.19 -28.11
C VAL A 913 63.08 -47.99 -28.31
N HIS A 914 62.29 -49.06 -28.23
CA HIS A 914 60.84 -48.95 -28.09
C HIS A 914 60.50 -48.71 -26.61
N SER A 915 59.80 -47.61 -26.32
CA SER A 915 59.20 -47.32 -25.02
C SER A 915 57.66 -47.26 -25.16
N PRO A 916 56.90 -48.03 -24.35
CA PRO A 916 55.44 -47.98 -24.36
C PRO A 916 54.86 -47.13 -23.20
N SER A 917 53.67 -46.54 -23.45
CA SER A 917 52.58 -46.18 -22.50
C SER A 917 52.91 -45.54 -21.13
N VAL A 918 52.44 -44.32 -20.80
CA VAL A 918 51.02 -43.96 -20.44
C VAL A 918 50.55 -44.74 -19.19
N LYS A 919 50.09 -44.14 -18.07
CA LYS A 919 49.27 -42.93 -17.78
C LYS A 919 49.93 -42.03 -16.70
N THR A 920 49.85 -40.68 -16.72
CA THR A 920 48.77 -39.81 -16.17
C THR A 920 48.16 -40.23 -14.81
N VAL A 921 47.75 -39.38 -13.85
CA VAL A 921 47.90 -37.96 -13.44
C VAL A 921 46.58 -37.58 -12.76
N GLU A 922 46.66 -37.13 -11.52
CA GLU A 922 45.77 -36.13 -10.90
C GLU A 922 46.73 -35.01 -10.43
N LEU A 923 46.55 -33.70 -10.69
CA LEU A 923 45.39 -32.83 -10.43
C LEU A 923 45.08 -32.76 -8.92
N GLY A 924 45.47 -31.75 -8.15
CA GLY A 924 46.11 -30.48 -8.51
C GLY A 924 45.12 -29.32 -8.53
N LEU A 925 44.97 -28.64 -7.39
CA LEU A 925 44.27 -27.36 -7.22
C LEU A 925 45.06 -26.52 -6.21
N GLY A 926 45.02 -25.19 -6.35
CA GLY A 926 45.69 -24.28 -5.42
C GLY A 926 45.13 -22.86 -5.47
N LEU A 927 45.11 -22.20 -4.30
CA LEU A 927 44.62 -20.83 -4.05
C LEU A 927 43.07 -20.70 -4.23
N PRO A 928 42.39 -19.75 -3.57
CA PRO A 928 42.71 -18.32 -3.50
C PRO A 928 43.33 -17.84 -2.17
N VAL A 929 43.63 -16.53 -2.13
CA VAL A 929 44.29 -15.79 -1.04
C VAL A 929 43.28 -14.96 -0.26
N SER A 930 43.30 -14.97 1.09
CA SER A 930 43.73 -13.82 1.92
C SER A 930 43.58 -14.04 3.44
N SER A 931 44.18 -13.12 4.21
CA SER A 931 43.92 -12.80 5.63
C SER A 931 44.37 -13.77 6.73
N THR A 932 45.68 -13.70 7.03
CA THR A 932 46.26 -13.53 8.39
C THR A 932 45.80 -14.37 9.59
N LEU A 933 46.76 -15.03 10.28
CA LEU A 933 47.24 -14.62 11.63
C LEU A 933 48.36 -15.52 12.21
N LEU A 934 49.09 -15.00 13.22
CA LEU A 934 50.02 -15.70 14.14
C LEU A 934 51.39 -16.17 13.53
N PRO A 935 52.42 -16.56 14.31
CA PRO A 935 53.34 -15.56 14.90
C PRO A 935 54.84 -15.94 14.95
N GLN A 936 55.74 -14.97 15.16
CA GLN A 936 56.99 -15.21 15.91
C GLN A 936 57.59 -13.94 16.51
N SER A 937 58.31 -14.12 17.63
CA SER A 937 58.96 -13.12 18.48
C SER A 937 60.51 -13.22 18.36
N PRO A 938 61.36 -12.50 19.13
CA PRO A 938 61.11 -11.41 20.10
C PRO A 938 62.04 -10.17 19.94
N SER A 939 61.73 -9.06 20.63
CA SER A 939 62.73 -8.27 21.40
C SER A 939 62.10 -7.16 22.26
N SER A 940 62.85 -6.72 23.27
CA SER A 940 62.65 -5.56 24.15
C SER A 940 62.56 -4.20 23.40
N ASP A 941 62.15 -3.06 23.98
CA ASP A 941 62.29 -2.66 25.40
C ASP A 941 61.33 -1.52 25.89
N ARG A 942 61.30 -1.30 27.22
CA ARG A 942 61.04 -0.04 27.97
C ARG A 942 59.78 0.85 27.73
N SER A 943 58.73 0.53 28.52
CA SER A 943 58.28 1.29 29.72
C SER A 943 57.67 2.72 29.69
N ARG A 944 56.60 2.89 30.53
CA ARG A 944 56.07 4.11 31.22
C ARG A 944 55.28 5.14 30.37
N SER A 945 54.23 5.81 30.90
CA SER A 945 53.46 5.69 32.16
C SER A 945 52.17 6.56 32.12
N SER A 946 51.22 6.35 33.08
CA SER A 946 50.28 7.33 33.72
C SER A 946 49.50 8.36 32.85
N ASP A 947 48.21 8.68 33.04
CA ASP A 947 47.21 8.44 34.12
C ASP A 947 45.77 8.47 33.53
N SER A 948 44.72 7.91 34.17
CA SER A 948 43.76 8.57 35.10
C SER A 948 43.16 9.93 34.65
N SER A 949 41.86 10.25 34.85
CA SER A 949 40.68 9.47 35.29
C SER A 949 39.36 10.27 35.17
N ARG A 950 38.21 9.58 35.33
CA ARG A 950 36.92 10.04 35.91
C ARG A 950 36.09 11.23 35.32
N SER A 951 34.93 10.83 34.75
CA SER A 951 33.55 11.24 35.12
C SER A 951 32.99 12.68 34.96
N SER A 952 31.86 12.71 34.22
CA SER A 952 30.53 13.28 34.58
C SER A 952 30.16 14.76 34.33
N ASN A 953 28.91 14.88 33.83
CA ASN A 953 27.86 15.87 34.11
C ASN A 953 27.62 17.15 33.26
N SER A 954 26.37 17.19 32.75
CA SER A 954 25.40 18.29 32.77
C SER A 954 25.60 19.59 31.96
N SER A 955 24.95 19.59 30.79
CA SER A 955 23.80 20.46 30.44
C SER A 955 23.95 21.91 29.93
N ARG A 956 23.02 22.21 29.00
CA ARG A 956 22.33 23.49 28.71
C ARG A 956 23.00 24.58 27.83
N SER A 957 22.28 24.92 26.75
CA SER A 957 22.20 26.23 26.05
C SER A 957 23.47 26.80 25.38
N SER A 958 23.42 27.52 24.25
CA SER A 958 22.31 27.77 23.30
C SER A 958 22.81 28.48 22.02
N ASN A 959 22.07 28.31 20.92
CA ASN A 959 21.90 29.25 19.79
C ASN A 959 23.06 29.60 18.82
N LEU A 960 22.71 29.43 17.53
CA LEU A 960 22.99 30.28 16.36
C LEU A 960 24.40 30.32 15.71
N LYS A 961 24.39 30.05 14.38
CA LYS A 961 24.96 30.82 13.24
C LYS A 961 26.20 31.70 13.50
N SER A 962 27.21 31.80 12.63
CA SER A 962 27.52 31.33 11.25
C SER A 962 28.96 31.89 10.92
N PRO A 963 29.54 31.91 9.69
CA PRO A 963 29.03 31.61 8.35
C PRO A 963 28.65 30.14 8.12
#